data_AF-A0A9Q1ERN8-F1
#
_entry.id   AF-A0A9Q1ERN8-F1
#
_cell.length_a   1.000
_cell.length_b   1.000
_cell.length_c   1.000
_cell.angle_alpha   90.00
_cell.angle_beta   90.00
_cell.angle_gamma   90.00
#
_symmetry.space_group_name_H-M   'P 1'
#
loop_
_entity.id
_entity.type
_entity.pdbx_description
1 polymer ?
#
loop_
_entity_poly.entity_id
_entity_poly.type
_entity_poly.pdbx_seq_one_letter_code
_entity_poly.pdbx_strand_id
1 'polypeptide(L)'
;MVLLDPAGMNSKAFNLYRRAASRQPPLLFLPQLFYSESLPLGQTAPTGLTFNSNTKISLKVVKFDARGSFLGWEDVLGGTLQLCPDTQQRLDAAYLFGTTYQQSCSIPVMELLSRYPEPVFYQLFLKYQDREGADMVWPVPVQHLNQVSSPGSVTTPVFTDRSMAVRRFFLVDGLTGRDGSVTQQPLSVRYLNRLLLRVNFPTNTPTDTPPFLLLIEYNTVSDPANAVAQVSFTVTYSMSEDDMQRDTAISLGVLGMLSILLAMLETSSWSHRAGQQYISLTTIVKFLAFLIGNLANTFFLVSFGTGVYWLIAFKGQRSTVNMVLPSSGGTLETNFIILLSLAFVFKTLQVIHMLIIQVSISIFLIDWEKPRNAANASAGLGVSAWRTFFVANEWNEIQTARKLNPLLQLLTVLLILQVIGVENIASRDLNLVLQPEGTQYAASTSPILRYGLNASVWLAVGLVQVLLYLVIYERFVEDKFRQFVDLCAMSNVSVFILMHRCYGYYIHGRSVHGHADVNIETMRASLRREEANLCALRGLEPNSDTQTFEVALTDRVRQRLDRIKLSFAEASGARGQHGGTEGPQEQTTKAYHAMNYFLSSFIEHAHKDMDYIVKDKLLWERIMKYEFQQPVERTIFYRDPDGVSFTNVLYYSNELTLLLFDTLLFCIIDLGSQDLVLATVLTYAVQQVLDCLRYYISRHNVSEKTLVDQCFLI
;
A
#
# COMPACT_ATOMS: atom_id res chain seq x y z
N MET A 1 -59.96 -17.02 -2.00
CA MET A 1 -58.67 -16.70 -1.37
C MET A 1 -57.86 -15.92 -2.40
N VAL A 2 -57.56 -14.64 -2.17
CA VAL A 2 -56.82 -13.84 -3.16
C VAL A 2 -55.46 -13.56 -2.56
N LEU A 3 -54.48 -14.35 -2.98
CA LEU A 3 -53.09 -14.14 -2.60
C LEU A 3 -52.62 -12.86 -3.29
N LEU A 4 -52.02 -11.97 -2.50
CA LEU A 4 -51.39 -10.76 -3.01
C LEU A 4 -50.26 -11.21 -3.93
N ASP A 5 -50.34 -10.89 -5.22
CA ASP A 5 -49.14 -10.89 -6.03
C ASP A 5 -48.24 -9.78 -5.47
N PRO A 6 -47.11 -10.12 -4.82
CA PRO A 6 -46.24 -9.13 -4.20
C PRO A 6 -45.50 -8.27 -5.25
N ALA A 7 -45.49 -8.71 -6.51
CA ALA A 7 -44.85 -7.98 -7.61
C ALA A 7 -45.80 -7.00 -8.32
N GLY A 8 -47.11 -7.24 -8.26
CA GLY A 8 -48.12 -6.49 -9.02
C GLY A 8 -49.06 -5.65 -8.15
N MET A 9 -48.88 -4.33 -8.17
CA MET A 9 -49.78 -3.35 -7.53
C MET A 9 -51.21 -3.32 -8.13
N ASN A 10 -51.44 -4.03 -9.24
CA ASN A 10 -52.75 -4.17 -9.87
C ASN A 10 -53.51 -5.45 -9.47
N SER A 11 -53.02 -6.19 -8.46
CA SER A 11 -53.70 -7.42 -8.04
C SER A 11 -55.10 -7.14 -7.49
N LYS A 12 -56.05 -8.02 -7.83
CA LYS A 12 -57.44 -7.94 -7.34
C LYS A 12 -57.48 -7.98 -5.80
N ALA A 13 -56.54 -8.68 -5.16
CA ALA A 13 -56.37 -8.73 -3.70
C ALA A 13 -56.08 -7.35 -3.11
N PHE A 14 -55.09 -6.65 -3.66
CA PHE A 14 -54.68 -5.34 -3.19
C PHE A 14 -55.83 -4.33 -3.27
N ASN A 15 -56.52 -4.31 -4.42
CA ASN A 15 -57.68 -3.44 -4.64
C ASN A 15 -58.84 -3.74 -3.68
N LEU A 16 -59.12 -5.02 -3.42
CA LEU A 16 -60.15 -5.42 -2.45
C LEU A 16 -59.77 -5.04 -1.02
N TYR A 17 -58.51 -5.24 -0.63
CA TYR A 17 -58.00 -4.87 0.69
C TYR A 17 -58.07 -3.34 0.89
N ARG A 18 -57.64 -2.54 -0.09
CA ARG A 18 -57.71 -1.06 -0.03
C ARG A 18 -59.16 -0.57 0.08
N ARG A 19 -60.09 -1.17 -0.68
CA ARG A 19 -61.53 -0.87 -0.60
C ARG A 19 -62.14 -1.28 0.75
N ALA A 20 -61.70 -2.38 1.33
CA ALA A 20 -62.14 -2.82 2.65
C ALA A 20 -61.61 -1.88 3.76
N ALA A 21 -60.37 -1.41 3.62
CA ALA A 21 -59.75 -0.44 4.52
C ALA A 21 -60.41 0.95 4.44
N SER A 22 -60.90 1.35 3.26
CA SER A 22 -61.52 2.67 3.03
C SER A 22 -63.03 2.72 3.34
N ARG A 23 -63.63 1.64 3.87
CA ARG A 23 -65.05 1.66 4.29
C ARG A 23 -65.20 2.49 5.57
N GLN A 24 -66.32 3.23 5.67
CA GLN A 24 -66.74 3.90 6.90
C GLN A 24 -68.06 3.28 7.39
N PRO A 25 -68.13 2.75 8.63
CA PRO A 25 -67.03 2.60 9.57
C PRO A 25 -65.99 1.56 9.08
N PRO A 26 -64.71 1.73 9.41
CA PRO A 26 -63.68 0.75 9.08
C PRO A 26 -64.01 -0.58 9.75
N LEU A 27 -63.73 -1.69 9.07
CA LEU A 27 -63.87 -3.03 9.65
C LEU A 27 -63.03 -3.10 10.94
N LEU A 28 -63.65 -3.57 12.03
CA LEU A 28 -63.11 -3.51 13.40
C LEU A 28 -61.73 -4.18 13.58
N PHE A 29 -61.24 -5.00 12.64
CA PHE A 29 -59.97 -5.73 12.74
C PHE A 29 -59.30 -6.00 11.38
N LEU A 30 -59.03 -4.95 10.59
CA LEU A 30 -58.22 -5.14 9.37
C LEU A 30 -56.72 -5.19 9.73
N PRO A 31 -55.99 -6.29 9.47
CA PRO A 31 -54.58 -6.39 9.82
C PRO A 31 -53.76 -5.43 8.97
N GLN A 32 -52.96 -4.56 9.57
CA GLN A 32 -52.11 -3.63 8.83
C GLN A 32 -51.03 -4.39 8.04
N LEU A 33 -51.23 -4.54 6.72
CA LEU A 33 -50.30 -5.26 5.83
C LEU A 33 -49.24 -4.36 5.19
N PHE A 34 -49.54 -3.07 5.05
CA PHE A 34 -48.70 -2.07 4.39
C PHE A 34 -48.34 -0.93 5.34
N TYR A 35 -47.17 -0.35 5.15
CA TYR A 35 -46.84 0.93 5.78
C TYR A 35 -47.60 2.06 5.07
N SER A 36 -48.04 3.06 5.82
CA SER A 36 -48.81 4.18 5.28
C SER A 36 -47.96 5.05 4.37
N GLU A 37 -48.51 5.51 3.25
CA GLU A 37 -47.84 6.44 2.31
C GLU A 37 -47.54 7.83 2.93
N SER A 38 -48.06 8.15 4.12
CA SER A 38 -48.01 9.49 4.71
C SER A 38 -46.74 9.82 5.50
N LEU A 39 -45.96 8.81 5.93
CA LEU A 39 -44.75 8.98 6.75
C LEU A 39 -43.61 8.16 6.12
N PRO A 40 -42.40 8.71 6.01
CA PRO A 40 -41.25 7.94 5.54
C PRO A 40 -40.92 6.82 6.52
N LEU A 41 -40.41 5.71 5.99
CA LEU A 41 -40.29 4.45 6.73
C LEU A 41 -39.42 4.59 7.98
N GLY A 42 -38.34 5.37 7.93
CA GLY A 42 -37.48 5.56 9.09
C GLY A 42 -38.07 6.41 10.22
N GLN A 43 -39.05 7.29 9.93
CA GLN A 43 -39.78 8.01 10.99
C GLN A 43 -40.73 7.11 11.79
N THR A 44 -41.02 5.90 11.29
CA THR A 44 -41.81 4.91 12.05
C THR A 44 -40.99 4.17 13.10
N ALA A 45 -39.66 4.31 13.10
CA ALA A 45 -38.76 3.60 13.99
C ALA A 45 -38.66 4.25 15.38
N PRO A 46 -38.41 3.46 16.45
CA PRO A 46 -38.19 4.00 17.78
C PRO A 46 -36.88 4.82 17.84
N THR A 47 -36.87 5.86 18.67
CA THR A 47 -35.69 6.73 18.87
C THR A 47 -34.79 6.19 19.97
N GLY A 48 -33.47 6.39 19.85
CA GLY A 48 -32.50 6.00 20.88
C GLY A 48 -32.15 4.51 20.93
N LEU A 49 -32.21 3.81 19.80
CA LEU A 49 -31.76 2.42 19.71
C LEU A 49 -30.24 2.34 19.84
N THR A 50 -29.75 1.78 20.94
CA THR A 50 -28.32 1.53 21.17
C THR A 50 -28.04 0.04 21.26
N PHE A 51 -26.98 -0.40 20.59
CA PHE A 51 -26.56 -1.80 20.58
C PHE A 51 -25.12 -1.92 21.08
N ASN A 52 -24.91 -2.89 21.99
CA ASN A 52 -23.59 -3.15 22.53
C ASN A 52 -22.81 -4.12 21.63
N SER A 53 -21.48 -4.01 21.63
CA SER A 53 -20.61 -4.96 20.92
C SER A 53 -20.86 -6.38 21.43
N ASN A 54 -20.86 -7.37 20.52
CA ASN A 54 -21.05 -8.79 20.81
C ASN A 54 -22.40 -9.17 21.44
N THR A 55 -23.44 -8.33 21.28
CA THR A 55 -24.80 -8.67 21.68
C THR A 55 -25.63 -9.19 20.51
N LYS A 56 -26.55 -10.13 20.78
CA LYS A 56 -27.48 -10.64 19.77
C LYS A 56 -28.64 -9.66 19.58
N ILE A 57 -28.97 -9.38 18.33
CA ILE A 57 -30.17 -8.60 17.97
C ILE A 57 -31.39 -9.42 18.39
N SER A 58 -32.24 -8.84 19.24
CA SER A 58 -33.46 -9.50 19.72
C SER A 58 -34.58 -9.37 18.68
N LEU A 59 -34.54 -10.22 17.66
CA LEU A 59 -35.60 -10.32 16.65
C LEU A 59 -36.64 -11.37 17.03
N LYS A 60 -37.92 -11.01 16.88
CA LYS A 60 -39.06 -11.92 17.04
C LYS A 60 -39.87 -11.98 15.75
N VAL A 61 -40.41 -13.15 15.45
CA VAL A 61 -41.29 -13.33 14.29
C VAL A 61 -42.65 -13.82 14.75
N VAL A 62 -43.69 -13.29 14.11
CA VAL A 62 -45.05 -13.80 14.24
C VAL A 62 -45.38 -14.65 13.03
N LYS A 63 -45.92 -15.85 13.26
CA LYS A 63 -46.32 -16.79 12.22
C LYS A 63 -47.85 -16.76 12.03
N PHE A 64 -48.28 -16.72 10.78
CA PHE A 64 -49.69 -16.88 10.38
C PHE A 64 -49.83 -18.01 9.37
N ASP A 65 -50.93 -18.76 9.46
CA ASP A 65 -51.27 -19.76 8.45
C ASP A 65 -51.81 -19.11 7.16
N ALA A 66 -51.95 -19.91 6.10
CA ALA A 66 -52.51 -19.44 4.81
C ALA A 66 -53.96 -18.90 4.91
N ARG A 67 -54.67 -19.25 5.99
CA ARG A 67 -56.05 -18.85 6.27
C ARG A 67 -56.15 -17.58 7.12
N GLY A 68 -55.01 -17.08 7.63
CA GLY A 68 -54.92 -15.88 8.47
C GLY A 68 -54.97 -16.15 9.99
N SER A 69 -54.99 -17.40 10.42
CA SER A 69 -54.93 -17.80 11.83
C SER A 69 -53.54 -17.52 12.41
N PHE A 70 -53.50 -16.98 13.63
CA PHE A 70 -52.26 -16.73 14.36
C PHE A 70 -51.70 -18.04 14.91
N LEU A 71 -50.44 -18.37 14.55
CA LEU A 71 -49.78 -19.61 14.97
C LEU A 71 -48.91 -19.42 16.23
N GLY A 72 -48.41 -18.21 16.48
CA GLY A 72 -47.59 -17.91 17.66
C GLY A 72 -46.47 -16.90 17.41
N TRP A 73 -45.82 -16.49 18.51
CA TRP A 73 -44.55 -15.76 18.50
C TRP A 73 -43.38 -16.75 18.59
N GLU A 74 -42.33 -16.49 17.84
CA GLU A 74 -41.10 -17.29 17.87
C GLU A 74 -39.88 -16.37 17.85
N ASP A 75 -38.86 -16.72 18.63
CA ASP A 75 -37.58 -16.01 18.60
C ASP A 75 -36.80 -16.46 17.37
N VAL A 76 -36.14 -15.50 16.71
CA VAL A 76 -35.44 -15.74 15.44
C VAL A 76 -34.04 -16.30 15.69
N LEU A 77 -33.97 -17.40 16.46
CA LEU A 77 -32.72 -18.10 16.81
C LEU A 77 -32.74 -19.50 16.19
N GLY A 78 -31.56 -20.00 15.77
CA GLY A 78 -31.41 -21.36 15.28
C GLY A 78 -31.97 -21.63 13.89
N GLY A 79 -31.95 -20.65 12.98
CA GLY A 79 -32.27 -20.88 11.56
C GLY A 79 -33.70 -20.59 11.14
N THR A 80 -34.54 -19.94 11.95
CA THR A 80 -35.97 -19.71 11.64
C THR A 80 -36.20 -19.01 10.29
N LEU A 81 -35.29 -18.13 9.87
CA LEU A 81 -35.37 -17.40 8.59
C LEU A 81 -34.40 -17.95 7.52
N GLN A 82 -33.45 -18.80 7.92
CA GLN A 82 -32.44 -19.38 7.04
C GLN A 82 -32.94 -20.74 6.51
N LEU A 83 -33.11 -20.85 5.19
CA LEU A 83 -33.49 -22.14 4.58
C LEU A 83 -32.31 -23.14 4.54
N CYS A 84 -31.08 -22.64 4.53
CA CYS A 84 -29.86 -23.43 4.45
C CYS A 84 -29.57 -24.13 5.79
N PRO A 85 -29.43 -25.47 5.81
CA PRO A 85 -29.07 -26.19 7.03
C PRO A 85 -27.61 -25.91 7.40
N ASP A 86 -27.37 -25.60 8.67
CA ASP A 86 -26.03 -25.50 9.28
C ASP A 86 -26.16 -25.73 10.80
N THR A 87 -25.04 -25.72 11.52
CA THR A 87 -24.99 -25.77 12.97
C THR A 87 -25.65 -24.54 13.59
N GLN A 88 -26.32 -24.73 14.74
CA GLN A 88 -27.03 -23.64 15.42
C GLN A 88 -26.12 -22.45 15.76
N GLN A 89 -24.86 -22.69 16.13
CA GLN A 89 -23.89 -21.63 16.42
C GLN A 89 -23.60 -20.73 15.21
N ARG A 90 -23.48 -21.32 14.01
CA ARG A 90 -23.25 -20.56 12.77
C ARG A 90 -24.50 -19.79 12.34
N LEU A 91 -25.67 -20.43 12.42
CA LEU A 91 -26.94 -19.77 12.10
C LEU A 91 -27.22 -18.58 13.04
N ASP A 92 -26.89 -18.73 14.32
CA ASP A 92 -27.04 -17.67 15.33
C ASP A 92 -26.06 -16.50 15.14
N ALA A 93 -24.92 -16.74 14.47
CA ALA A 93 -23.93 -15.69 14.20
C ALA A 93 -24.49 -14.57 13.30
N ALA A 94 -25.51 -14.88 12.48
CA ALA A 94 -26.24 -13.88 11.71
C ALA A 94 -26.83 -12.74 12.56
N TYR A 95 -27.16 -13.03 13.81
CA TYR A 95 -27.82 -12.08 14.69
C TYR A 95 -26.84 -11.43 15.67
N LEU A 96 -25.55 -11.75 15.61
CA LEU A 96 -24.52 -11.02 16.35
C LEU A 96 -24.34 -9.63 15.75
N PHE A 97 -24.55 -8.60 16.57
CA PHE A 97 -24.52 -7.23 16.10
C PHE A 97 -23.13 -6.84 15.58
N GLY A 98 -23.11 -6.24 14.40
CA GLY A 98 -21.91 -5.81 13.68
C GLY A 98 -21.10 -6.91 12.98
N THR A 99 -21.61 -8.15 12.92
CA THR A 99 -21.01 -9.25 12.14
C THR A 99 -21.68 -9.40 10.79
N THR A 100 -20.93 -9.18 9.70
CA THR A 100 -21.46 -9.40 8.34
C THR A 100 -21.65 -10.90 8.10
N TYR A 101 -22.88 -11.32 7.87
CA TYR A 101 -23.24 -12.72 7.68
C TYR A 101 -23.68 -12.97 6.26
N GLN A 102 -23.20 -14.05 5.65
CA GLN A 102 -23.61 -14.49 4.33
C GLN A 102 -23.64 -16.01 4.30
N GLN A 103 -24.77 -16.55 3.86
CA GLN A 103 -24.96 -17.98 3.66
C GLN A 103 -25.70 -18.20 2.35
N SER A 104 -25.21 -19.13 1.54
CA SER A 104 -25.83 -19.52 0.28
C SER A 104 -25.76 -21.02 0.11
N CYS A 105 -26.84 -21.64 -0.35
CA CYS A 105 -26.91 -23.07 -0.61
C CYS A 105 -27.89 -23.40 -1.74
N SER A 106 -27.76 -24.62 -2.26
CA SER A 106 -28.64 -25.17 -3.28
C SER A 106 -29.48 -26.29 -2.66
N ILE A 107 -30.81 -26.16 -2.68
CA ILE A 107 -31.73 -27.12 -2.05
C ILE A 107 -32.70 -27.65 -3.13
N PRO A 108 -32.94 -28.96 -3.22
CA PRO A 108 -33.99 -29.50 -4.09
C PRO A 108 -35.36 -28.93 -3.74
N VAL A 109 -36.13 -28.49 -4.73
CA VAL A 109 -37.46 -27.89 -4.49
C VAL A 109 -38.40 -28.86 -3.77
N MET A 110 -38.26 -30.16 -4.04
CA MET A 110 -39.02 -31.21 -3.35
C MET A 110 -38.76 -31.26 -1.84
N GLU A 111 -37.53 -30.97 -1.39
CA GLU A 111 -37.21 -30.89 0.03
C GLU A 111 -37.83 -29.63 0.68
N LEU A 112 -37.87 -28.51 -0.06
CA LEU A 112 -38.54 -27.30 0.42
C LEU A 112 -40.05 -27.52 0.59
N LEU A 113 -40.69 -28.26 -0.32
CA LEU A 113 -42.11 -28.59 -0.24
C LEU A 113 -42.44 -29.59 0.87
N SER A 114 -41.52 -30.50 1.22
CA SER A 114 -41.71 -31.40 2.36
C SER A 114 -41.56 -30.66 3.69
N ARG A 115 -40.63 -29.69 3.77
CA ARG A 115 -40.42 -28.84 4.95
C ARG A 115 -41.54 -27.80 5.15
N TYR A 116 -42.09 -27.27 4.06
CA TYR A 116 -43.17 -26.27 4.04
C TYR A 116 -44.35 -26.74 3.17
N PRO A 117 -45.23 -27.62 3.68
CA PRO A 117 -46.34 -28.16 2.90
C PRO A 117 -47.39 -27.10 2.55
N GLU A 118 -47.58 -26.11 3.42
CA GLU A 118 -48.40 -24.92 3.23
C GLU A 118 -47.57 -23.65 3.50
N PRO A 119 -47.84 -22.53 2.82
CA PRO A 119 -47.11 -21.28 3.04
C PRO A 119 -47.41 -20.72 4.43
N VAL A 120 -46.34 -20.40 5.16
CA VAL A 120 -46.39 -19.68 6.44
C VAL A 120 -46.02 -18.22 6.19
N PHE A 121 -46.87 -17.31 6.67
CA PHE A 121 -46.60 -15.87 6.60
C PHE A 121 -45.90 -15.41 7.88
N TYR A 122 -44.75 -14.76 7.70
CA TYR A 122 -43.89 -14.23 8.74
C TYR A 122 -44.04 -12.71 8.81
N GLN A 123 -44.12 -12.19 10.02
CA GLN A 123 -44.01 -10.75 10.31
C GLN A 123 -42.89 -10.54 11.31
N LEU A 124 -41.85 -9.79 10.93
CA LEU A 124 -40.65 -9.57 11.72
C LEU A 124 -40.80 -8.36 12.63
N PHE A 125 -40.38 -8.51 13.89
CA PHE A 125 -40.37 -7.46 14.90
C PHE A 125 -38.99 -7.37 15.57
N LEU A 126 -38.55 -6.14 15.81
CA LEU A 126 -37.41 -5.83 16.67
C LEU A 126 -37.92 -5.63 18.10
N LYS A 127 -37.42 -6.42 19.05
CA LYS A 127 -37.62 -6.18 20.48
C LYS A 127 -36.62 -5.13 20.95
N TYR A 128 -37.10 -4.06 21.58
CA TYR A 128 -36.28 -3.00 22.17
C TYR A 128 -36.83 -2.60 23.53
N GLN A 129 -36.01 -1.98 24.37
CA GLN A 129 -36.45 -1.41 25.64
C GLN A 129 -36.66 0.08 25.47
N ASP A 130 -37.82 0.57 25.90
CA ASP A 130 -38.10 2.01 25.93
C ASP A 130 -37.29 2.69 27.05
N ARG A 131 -37.29 4.02 27.09
CA ARG A 131 -36.57 4.84 28.10
C ARG A 131 -36.98 4.51 29.54
N GLU A 132 -38.18 3.96 29.73
CA GLU A 132 -38.74 3.52 31.01
C GLU A 132 -38.39 2.05 31.34
N GLY A 133 -37.63 1.36 30.48
CA GLY A 133 -37.23 -0.05 30.65
C GLY A 133 -38.29 -1.08 30.24
N ALA A 134 -39.42 -0.65 29.68
CA ALA A 134 -40.47 -1.54 29.19
C ALA A 134 -40.08 -2.23 27.88
N ASP A 135 -40.33 -3.54 27.79
CA ASP A 135 -40.09 -4.34 26.58
C ASP A 135 -41.15 -4.00 25.51
N MET A 136 -40.72 -3.37 24.43
CA MET A 136 -41.55 -2.98 23.28
C MET A 136 -41.12 -3.73 22.02
N VAL A 137 -42.04 -3.85 21.07
CA VAL A 137 -41.78 -4.46 19.76
C VAL A 137 -42.09 -3.49 18.63
N TRP A 138 -41.17 -3.39 17.67
CA TRP A 138 -41.33 -2.57 16.49
C TRP A 138 -41.36 -3.44 15.22
N PRO A 139 -42.38 -3.34 14.36
CA PRO A 139 -42.43 -4.11 13.12
C PRO A 139 -41.34 -3.64 12.15
N VAL A 140 -40.52 -4.56 11.64
CA VAL A 140 -39.48 -4.25 10.67
C VAL A 140 -40.09 -4.13 9.27
N PRO A 141 -39.83 -3.06 8.51
CA PRO A 141 -40.29 -2.93 7.13
C PRO A 141 -39.69 -3.98 6.20
N VAL A 142 -40.49 -4.48 5.26
CA VAL A 142 -40.08 -5.45 4.24
C VAL A 142 -40.29 -4.85 2.85
N GLN A 143 -39.28 -4.95 1.99
CA GLN A 143 -39.31 -4.37 0.64
C GLN A 143 -38.83 -5.40 -0.39
N HIS A 144 -39.48 -5.39 -1.56
CA HIS A 144 -39.18 -6.31 -2.65
C HIS A 144 -38.10 -5.74 -3.59
N LEU A 145 -37.05 -6.52 -3.84
CA LEU A 145 -35.94 -6.12 -4.73
C LEU A 145 -36.38 -5.94 -6.20
N ASN A 146 -37.31 -6.77 -6.68
CA ASN A 146 -37.77 -6.74 -8.09
C ASN A 146 -38.54 -5.47 -8.49
N GLN A 147 -38.94 -4.62 -7.53
CA GLN A 147 -39.60 -3.34 -7.82
C GLN A 147 -38.61 -2.17 -8.01
N VAL A 148 -37.31 -2.39 -7.80
CA VAL A 148 -36.29 -1.33 -7.82
C VAL A 148 -35.51 -1.32 -9.15
N SER A 149 -35.58 -2.39 -9.94
CA SER A 149 -34.88 -2.53 -11.22
C SER A 149 -35.75 -2.14 -12.42
N SER A 150 -35.68 -0.87 -12.83
CA SER A 150 -35.95 -0.51 -14.23
C SER A 150 -34.82 -1.08 -15.11
N PRO A 151 -35.12 -1.70 -16.27
CA PRO A 151 -34.10 -2.30 -17.11
C PRO A 151 -33.32 -1.18 -17.81
N GLY A 152 -32.11 -0.86 -17.33
CA GLY A 152 -31.22 0.08 -18.02
C GLY A 152 -30.14 0.77 -17.20
N SER A 153 -30.07 0.61 -15.88
CA SER A 153 -29.03 1.25 -15.06
C SER A 153 -28.32 0.23 -14.17
N VAL A 154 -27.03 -0.01 -14.45
CA VAL A 154 -26.12 -0.85 -13.65
C VAL A 154 -25.50 -0.07 -12.48
N THR A 155 -26.00 1.13 -12.19
CA THR A 155 -25.62 1.87 -10.98
C THR A 155 -26.58 1.51 -9.85
N THR A 156 -25.99 1.40 -8.65
CA THR A 156 -26.62 1.31 -7.32
C THR A 156 -28.11 1.63 -7.31
N PRO A 157 -28.99 0.79 -6.73
CA PRO A 157 -30.42 1.07 -6.66
C PRO A 157 -30.63 2.42 -5.96
N VAL A 158 -30.93 3.44 -6.76
CA VAL A 158 -31.38 4.72 -6.25
C VAL A 158 -32.76 4.44 -5.68
N PHE A 159 -32.83 4.39 -4.35
CA PHE A 159 -34.08 4.26 -3.61
C PHE A 159 -34.96 5.45 -3.98
N THR A 160 -35.83 5.26 -4.98
CA THR A 160 -36.96 6.16 -5.18
C THR A 160 -37.98 5.84 -4.10
N ASP A 161 -38.32 6.86 -3.34
CA ASP A 161 -39.01 6.86 -2.05
C ASP A 161 -40.50 6.45 -2.12
N ARG A 162 -40.87 5.54 -3.03
CA ARG A 162 -42.27 5.21 -3.36
C ARG A 162 -42.56 3.71 -3.56
N SER A 163 -41.67 2.81 -3.14
CA SER A 163 -42.02 1.39 -3.02
C SER A 163 -42.79 1.16 -1.71
N MET A 164 -44.04 0.72 -1.78
CA MET A 164 -44.84 0.39 -0.59
C MET A 164 -44.16 -0.75 0.18
N ALA A 165 -43.60 -0.47 1.36
CA ALA A 165 -43.11 -1.51 2.24
C ALA A 165 -44.28 -2.35 2.78
N VAL A 166 -44.06 -3.65 2.86
CA VAL A 166 -45.00 -4.62 3.42
C VAL A 166 -44.52 -5.07 4.80
N ARG A 167 -45.43 -5.62 5.60
CA ARG A 167 -45.10 -6.18 6.92
C ARG A 167 -44.93 -7.69 6.90
N ARG A 168 -45.54 -8.39 5.95
CA ARG A 168 -45.57 -9.85 5.88
C ARG A 168 -44.82 -10.36 4.67
N PHE A 169 -44.12 -11.48 4.85
CA PHE A 169 -43.44 -12.22 3.80
C PHE A 169 -43.58 -13.73 4.05
N PHE A 170 -43.20 -14.56 3.09
CA PHE A 170 -43.19 -16.02 3.23
C PHE A 170 -41.85 -16.56 2.72
N LEU A 171 -41.48 -17.78 3.11
CA LEU A 171 -40.24 -18.39 2.65
C LEU A 171 -40.46 -19.25 1.40
N VAL A 172 -41.52 -20.07 1.41
CA VAL A 172 -41.89 -20.99 0.34
C VAL A 172 -43.40 -20.99 0.18
N ASP A 173 -43.87 -20.94 -1.06
CA ASP A 173 -45.26 -21.05 -1.46
C ASP A 173 -45.39 -22.05 -2.61
N GLY A 174 -45.90 -23.23 -2.28
CA GLY A 174 -46.34 -24.24 -3.23
C GLY A 174 -47.86 -24.37 -3.30
N LEU A 175 -48.62 -23.56 -2.56
CA LEU A 175 -50.09 -23.64 -2.55
C LEU A 175 -50.68 -22.93 -3.77
N THR A 176 -50.10 -21.79 -4.18
CA THR A 176 -50.55 -21.02 -5.36
C THR A 176 -50.49 -21.79 -6.66
N GLY A 177 -49.52 -22.71 -6.81
CA GLY A 177 -49.37 -23.54 -7.99
C GLY A 177 -50.15 -24.85 -7.97
N ARG A 178 -50.95 -25.14 -6.93
CA ARG A 178 -51.72 -26.39 -6.83
C ARG A 178 -53.18 -26.15 -7.22
N ASP A 179 -53.69 -27.02 -8.09
CA ASP A 179 -55.12 -27.06 -8.41
C ASP A 179 -55.82 -28.09 -7.49
N GLY A 180 -56.59 -27.60 -6.52
CA GLY A 180 -57.45 -28.44 -5.68
C GLY A 180 -56.83 -28.89 -4.34
N SER A 181 -55.96 -29.91 -4.33
CA SER A 181 -55.49 -30.59 -3.10
C SER A 181 -54.00 -30.39 -2.79
N VAL A 182 -53.65 -30.35 -1.50
CA VAL A 182 -52.27 -30.26 -0.97
C VAL A 182 -51.40 -31.45 -1.38
N THR A 183 -52.02 -32.60 -1.68
CA THR A 183 -51.33 -33.84 -2.07
C THR A 183 -50.87 -33.87 -3.53
N GLN A 184 -51.35 -32.94 -4.37
CA GLN A 184 -50.95 -32.86 -5.77
C GLN A 184 -49.64 -32.06 -5.93
N GLN A 185 -48.83 -32.43 -6.91
CA GLN A 185 -47.62 -31.69 -7.24
C GLN A 185 -48.00 -30.30 -7.78
N PRO A 186 -47.38 -29.22 -7.29
CA PRO A 186 -47.63 -27.87 -7.80
C PRO A 186 -47.12 -27.72 -9.23
N LEU A 187 -47.86 -27.00 -10.08
CA LEU A 187 -47.43 -26.53 -11.40
C LEU A 187 -46.38 -25.43 -11.32
N SER A 188 -46.36 -24.67 -10.23
CA SER A 188 -45.31 -23.70 -9.97
C SER A 188 -45.06 -23.54 -8.47
N VAL A 189 -43.80 -23.35 -8.10
CA VAL A 189 -43.39 -23.10 -6.71
C VAL A 189 -42.67 -21.78 -6.66
N ARG A 190 -43.12 -20.90 -5.77
CA ARG A 190 -42.46 -19.63 -5.49
C ARG A 190 -41.70 -19.74 -4.18
N TYR A 191 -40.42 -19.44 -4.20
CA TYR A 191 -39.58 -19.48 -3.01
C TYR A 191 -38.72 -18.23 -2.91
N LEU A 192 -38.22 -17.99 -1.71
CA LEU A 192 -37.34 -16.87 -1.40
C LEU A 192 -35.92 -17.18 -1.90
N ASN A 193 -35.50 -16.50 -2.97
CA ASN A 193 -34.17 -16.61 -3.56
C ASN A 193 -33.13 -15.88 -2.72
N ARG A 194 -33.46 -14.65 -2.29
CA ARG A 194 -32.56 -13.80 -1.51
C ARG A 194 -33.30 -13.11 -0.39
N LEU A 195 -32.78 -13.25 0.83
CA LEU A 195 -33.23 -12.57 2.04
C LEU A 195 -32.07 -11.76 2.61
N LEU A 196 -32.18 -10.44 2.56
CA LEU A 196 -31.14 -9.53 3.03
C LEU A 196 -31.67 -8.64 4.16
N LEU A 197 -31.13 -8.82 5.36
CA LEU A 197 -31.38 -7.94 6.50
C LEU A 197 -30.33 -6.82 6.47
N ARG A 198 -30.76 -5.60 6.14
CA ARG A 198 -29.92 -4.41 6.13
C ARG A 198 -30.13 -3.61 7.41
N VAL A 199 -29.03 -3.28 8.08
CA VAL A 199 -29.00 -2.43 9.27
C VAL A 199 -28.33 -1.11 8.92
N ASN A 200 -29.03 0.00 9.13
CA ASN A 200 -28.57 1.35 8.78
C ASN A 200 -28.20 2.16 10.04
N PHE A 201 -27.03 2.81 10.02
CA PHE A 201 -26.55 3.71 11.08
C PHE A 201 -26.54 5.17 10.63
N PRO A 202 -26.72 6.15 11.55
CA PRO A 202 -26.96 5.98 12.99
C PRO A 202 -28.43 5.63 13.31
N THR A 203 -28.63 4.81 14.34
CA THR A 203 -29.96 4.33 14.78
C THR A 203 -30.67 5.27 15.77
N ASN A 204 -30.03 6.38 16.15
CA ASN A 204 -30.50 7.27 17.21
C ASN A 204 -31.43 8.39 16.71
N THR A 205 -31.28 8.79 15.44
CA THR A 205 -32.04 9.87 14.82
C THR A 205 -32.97 9.29 13.75
N PRO A 206 -34.27 9.63 13.77
CA PRO A 206 -35.19 9.19 12.73
C PRO A 206 -34.79 9.84 11.39
N THR A 207 -34.19 9.04 10.52
CA THR A 207 -33.89 9.38 9.13
C THR A 207 -35.03 8.92 8.21
N ASP A 208 -34.97 9.27 6.93
CA ASP A 208 -35.94 8.76 5.94
C ASP A 208 -35.80 7.23 5.77
N THR A 209 -34.57 6.72 5.86
CA THR A 209 -34.27 5.29 5.84
C THR A 209 -34.49 4.64 7.21
N PRO A 210 -35.16 3.48 7.28
CA PRO A 210 -35.35 2.77 8.55
C PRO A 210 -34.05 2.11 9.04
N PRO A 211 -33.87 1.98 10.37
CA PRO A 211 -32.66 1.40 10.98
C PRO A 211 -32.53 -0.09 10.70
N PHE A 212 -33.64 -0.82 10.56
CA PHE A 212 -33.66 -2.19 10.07
C PHE A 212 -34.59 -2.26 8.86
N LEU A 213 -34.13 -2.90 7.79
CA LEU A 213 -34.88 -3.10 6.57
C LEU A 213 -34.67 -4.53 6.08
N LEU A 214 -35.76 -5.23 5.79
CA LEU A 214 -35.71 -6.56 5.22
C LEU A 214 -35.95 -6.48 3.70
N LEU A 215 -34.94 -6.85 2.92
CA LEU A 215 -35.01 -6.90 1.47
C LEU A 215 -35.22 -8.34 1.01
N ILE A 216 -36.26 -8.56 0.20
CA ILE A 216 -36.66 -9.89 -0.26
C ILE A 216 -36.73 -9.99 -1.77
N GLU A 217 -36.26 -11.13 -2.28
CA GLU A 217 -36.31 -11.49 -3.69
C GLU A 217 -36.94 -12.88 -3.82
N TYR A 218 -38.02 -12.97 -4.58
CA TYR A 218 -38.67 -14.25 -4.87
C TYR A 218 -38.32 -14.73 -6.27
N ASN A 219 -38.15 -16.04 -6.40
CA ASN A 219 -38.04 -16.71 -7.68
C ASN A 219 -39.16 -17.75 -7.81
N THR A 220 -39.58 -18.02 -9.05
CA THR A 220 -40.65 -18.97 -9.36
C THR A 220 -40.10 -20.06 -10.26
N VAL A 221 -40.35 -21.31 -9.90
CA VAL A 221 -39.98 -22.49 -10.67
C VAL A 221 -41.24 -23.14 -11.22
N SER A 222 -41.26 -23.40 -12.53
CA SER A 222 -42.40 -24.00 -13.25
C SER A 222 -42.34 -25.53 -13.35
N ASP A 223 -41.21 -26.16 -13.02
CA ASP A 223 -41.09 -27.62 -12.94
C ASP A 223 -40.36 -28.00 -11.64
N PRO A 224 -41.09 -28.32 -10.55
CA PRO A 224 -40.48 -28.55 -9.25
C PRO A 224 -39.84 -29.94 -9.11
N ALA A 225 -40.07 -30.88 -10.03
CA ALA A 225 -39.66 -32.28 -9.86
C ALA A 225 -38.13 -32.45 -9.85
N ASN A 226 -37.43 -31.73 -10.73
CA ASN A 226 -35.97 -31.80 -10.86
C ASN A 226 -35.26 -30.46 -10.60
N ALA A 227 -36.02 -29.43 -10.21
CA ALA A 227 -35.46 -28.11 -9.99
C ALA A 227 -34.73 -28.00 -8.64
N VAL A 228 -33.65 -27.22 -8.67
CA VAL A 228 -32.86 -26.85 -7.50
C VAL A 228 -33.08 -25.37 -7.23
N ALA A 229 -33.50 -25.06 -6.01
CA ALA A 229 -33.64 -23.69 -5.53
C ALA A 229 -32.29 -23.18 -5.03
N GLN A 230 -31.87 -22.02 -5.53
CA GLN A 230 -30.74 -21.28 -4.97
C GLN A 230 -31.29 -20.35 -3.90
N VAL A 231 -30.79 -20.46 -2.68
CA VAL A 231 -31.21 -19.60 -1.57
C VAL A 231 -30.01 -18.91 -0.97
N SER A 232 -30.15 -17.62 -0.69
CA SER A 232 -29.16 -16.81 0.02
C SER A 232 -29.79 -16.03 1.16
N PHE A 233 -29.13 -16.05 2.32
CA PHE A 233 -29.44 -15.24 3.48
C PHE A 233 -28.24 -14.36 3.81
N THR A 234 -28.45 -13.07 4.02
CA THR A 234 -27.37 -12.11 4.21
C THR A 234 -27.75 -11.04 5.23
N VAL A 235 -26.82 -10.68 6.12
CA VAL A 235 -26.96 -9.58 7.06
C VAL A 235 -25.85 -8.58 6.78
N THR A 236 -26.23 -7.37 6.38
CA THR A 236 -25.29 -6.29 6.07
C THR A 236 -25.57 -5.06 6.90
N TYR A 237 -24.50 -4.36 7.21
CA TYR A 237 -24.55 -3.09 7.93
C TYR A 237 -24.09 -1.99 6.97
N SER A 238 -24.73 -0.83 7.03
CA SER A 238 -24.33 0.33 6.25
C SER A 238 -24.52 1.62 7.04
N MET A 239 -23.72 2.61 6.69
CA MET A 239 -23.76 3.95 7.26
C MET A 239 -23.64 4.96 6.11
N SER A 240 -24.00 6.22 6.34
CA SER A 240 -23.70 7.26 5.37
C SER A 240 -22.18 7.34 5.14
N GLU A 241 -21.78 7.37 3.86
CA GLU A 241 -20.38 7.40 3.44
C GLU A 241 -19.93 8.82 3.03
N ASP A 242 -20.85 9.80 3.01
CA ASP A 242 -20.62 11.13 2.43
C ASP A 242 -19.52 11.91 3.15
N ASP A 243 -19.56 11.93 4.48
CA ASP A 243 -18.55 12.62 5.30
C ASP A 243 -17.16 12.01 5.07
N MET A 244 -17.07 10.68 5.00
CA MET A 244 -15.81 9.98 4.77
C MET A 244 -15.24 10.22 3.37
N GLN A 245 -16.11 10.23 2.35
CA GLN A 245 -15.71 10.54 0.98
C GLN A 245 -15.20 11.98 0.89
N ARG A 246 -15.88 12.92 1.57
CA ARG A 246 -15.46 14.33 1.64
C ARG A 246 -14.10 14.47 2.34
N ASP A 247 -13.89 13.83 3.48
CA ASP A 247 -12.64 13.93 4.24
C ASP A 247 -11.45 13.31 3.47
N THR A 248 -11.68 12.18 2.80
CA THR A 248 -10.68 11.55 1.93
C THR A 248 -10.33 12.46 0.75
N ALA A 249 -11.33 13.09 0.12
CA ALA A 249 -11.13 14.03 -0.99
C ALA A 249 -10.36 15.29 -0.56
N ILE A 250 -10.67 15.84 0.62
CA ILE A 250 -9.93 16.98 1.20
C ILE A 250 -8.48 16.59 1.46
N SER A 251 -8.24 15.41 2.05
CA SER A 251 -6.90 14.90 2.34
C SER A 251 -6.07 14.73 1.06
N LEU A 252 -6.65 14.16 0.01
CA LEU A 252 -6.01 14.03 -1.31
C LEU A 252 -5.73 15.40 -1.95
N GLY A 253 -6.65 16.36 -1.82
CA GLY A 253 -6.46 17.72 -2.35
C GLY A 253 -5.31 18.47 -1.67
N VAL A 254 -5.29 18.48 -0.33
CA VAL A 254 -4.27 19.18 0.47
C VAL A 254 -2.89 18.55 0.30
N LEU A 255 -2.78 17.23 0.49
CA LEU A 255 -1.50 16.53 0.35
C LEU A 255 -1.05 16.46 -1.11
N GLY A 256 -1.97 16.39 -2.06
CA GLY A 256 -1.67 16.46 -3.49
C GLY A 256 -1.06 17.80 -3.90
N MET A 257 -1.59 18.92 -3.37
CA MET A 257 -1.00 20.25 -3.58
C MET A 257 0.41 20.33 -2.99
N LEU A 258 0.61 19.81 -1.78
CA LEU A 258 1.95 19.74 -1.16
C LEU A 258 2.91 18.91 -2.01
N SER A 259 2.48 17.78 -2.56
CA SER A 259 3.28 16.93 -3.44
C SER A 259 3.69 17.63 -4.74
N ILE A 260 2.83 18.50 -5.30
CA ILE A 260 3.19 19.33 -6.45
C ILE A 260 4.29 20.34 -6.07
N LEU A 261 4.16 21.01 -4.93
CA LEU A 261 5.17 21.97 -4.45
C LEU A 261 6.52 21.29 -4.18
N LEU A 262 6.51 20.11 -3.55
CA LEU A 262 7.72 19.32 -3.31
C LEU A 262 8.35 18.87 -4.64
N ALA A 263 7.55 18.41 -5.60
CA ALA A 263 8.05 18.04 -6.92
C ALA A 263 8.68 19.22 -7.67
N MET A 264 8.13 20.43 -7.53
CA MET A 264 8.72 21.66 -8.08
C MET A 264 10.07 21.97 -7.42
N LEU A 265 10.17 21.85 -6.10
CA LEU A 265 11.43 22.06 -5.36
C LEU A 265 12.50 21.04 -5.73
N GLU A 266 12.14 19.75 -5.82
CA GLU A 266 13.04 18.67 -6.23
C GLU A 266 13.50 18.86 -7.68
N THR A 267 12.60 19.26 -8.57
CA THR A 267 12.95 19.57 -9.97
C THR A 267 13.87 20.78 -10.07
N SER A 268 13.61 21.83 -9.28
CA SER A 268 14.48 23.00 -9.22
C SER A 268 15.87 22.63 -8.70
N SER A 269 15.95 21.83 -7.63
CA SER A 269 17.20 21.31 -7.10
C SER A 269 17.95 20.50 -8.15
N TRP A 270 17.27 19.57 -8.82
CA TRP A 270 17.86 18.78 -9.89
C TRP A 270 18.35 19.64 -11.06
N SER A 271 17.57 20.64 -11.49
CA SER A 271 17.93 21.54 -12.60
C SER A 271 19.20 22.32 -12.28
N HIS A 272 19.31 22.80 -11.03
CA HIS A 272 20.50 23.47 -10.52
C HIS A 272 21.71 22.54 -10.50
N ARG A 273 21.55 21.34 -9.93
CA ARG A 273 22.59 20.28 -9.89
C ARG A 273 22.99 19.76 -11.27
N ALA A 274 22.11 19.90 -12.26
CA ALA A 274 22.39 19.56 -13.65
C ALA A 274 23.11 20.69 -14.41
N GLY A 275 23.22 21.89 -13.85
CA GLY A 275 23.75 23.08 -14.53
C GLY A 275 22.85 23.58 -15.66
N GLN A 276 21.54 23.25 -15.65
CA GLN A 276 20.62 23.72 -16.68
C GLN A 276 20.07 25.10 -16.34
N GLN A 277 20.25 26.04 -17.28
CA GLN A 277 19.72 27.41 -17.18
C GLN A 277 18.33 27.56 -17.82
N TYR A 278 17.92 26.60 -18.65
CA TYR A 278 16.66 26.64 -19.40
C TYR A 278 15.81 25.41 -19.13
N ILE A 279 14.48 25.58 -19.18
CA ILE A 279 13.53 24.47 -19.10
C ILE A 279 13.64 23.66 -20.39
N SER A 280 14.11 22.43 -20.26
CA SER A 280 14.22 21.48 -21.36
C SER A 280 13.15 20.40 -21.24
N LEU A 281 12.94 19.61 -22.31
CA LEU A 281 12.08 18.42 -22.24
C LEU A 281 12.53 17.48 -21.10
N THR A 282 13.83 17.40 -20.84
CA THR A 282 14.37 16.59 -19.72
C THR A 282 13.91 17.11 -18.36
N THR A 283 13.80 18.42 -18.18
CA THR A 283 13.26 19.04 -16.97
C THR A 283 11.78 18.67 -16.77
N ILE A 284 10.98 18.66 -17.84
CA ILE A 284 9.57 18.27 -17.79
C ILE A 284 9.43 16.79 -17.41
N VAL A 285 10.22 15.91 -18.02
CA VAL A 285 10.22 14.46 -17.70
C VAL A 285 10.66 14.23 -16.25
N LYS A 286 11.66 14.98 -15.76
CA LYS A 286 12.10 14.89 -14.36
C LYS A 286 11.03 15.39 -13.40
N PHE A 287 10.36 16.51 -13.72
CA PHE A 287 9.22 17.00 -12.93
C PHE A 287 8.11 15.95 -12.83
N LEU A 288 7.74 15.32 -13.95
CA LEU A 288 6.72 14.27 -13.94
C LEU A 288 7.15 13.07 -13.08
N ALA A 289 8.42 12.64 -13.17
CA ALA A 289 8.94 11.54 -12.38
C ALA A 289 8.94 11.84 -10.87
N PHE A 290 9.37 13.05 -10.47
CA PHE A 290 9.32 13.49 -9.07
C PHE A 290 7.87 13.65 -8.58
N LEU A 291 6.98 14.20 -9.41
CA LEU A 291 5.56 14.32 -9.10
C LEU A 291 4.90 12.96 -8.89
N ILE A 292 5.15 11.98 -9.76
CA ILE A 292 4.65 10.61 -9.62
C ILE A 292 5.15 10.00 -8.30
N GLY A 293 6.42 10.19 -7.95
CA GLY A 293 6.97 9.72 -6.68
C GLY A 293 6.32 10.35 -5.45
N ASN A 294 6.12 11.66 -5.45
CA ASN A 294 5.47 12.36 -4.34
C ASN A 294 3.99 12.03 -4.23
N LEU A 295 3.28 11.89 -5.36
CA LEU A 295 1.89 11.42 -5.39
C LEU A 295 1.77 9.97 -4.89
N ALA A 296 2.72 9.08 -5.21
CA ALA A 296 2.74 7.73 -4.66
C ALA A 296 2.80 7.74 -3.13
N ASN A 297 3.66 8.59 -2.55
CA ASN A 297 3.76 8.76 -1.11
C ASN A 297 2.47 9.34 -0.50
N THR A 298 1.83 10.30 -1.18
CA THR A 298 0.52 10.83 -0.76
C THR A 298 -0.56 9.76 -0.75
N PHE A 299 -0.69 8.99 -1.84
CA PHE A 299 -1.69 7.94 -1.95
C PHE A 299 -1.46 6.83 -0.93
N PHE A 300 -0.19 6.47 -0.68
CA PHE A 300 0.18 5.57 0.41
C PHE A 300 -0.26 6.13 1.77
N LEU A 301 0.07 7.39 2.08
CA LEU A 301 -0.25 7.98 3.38
C LEU A 301 -1.77 8.05 3.62
N VAL A 302 -2.54 8.44 2.60
CA VAL A 302 -4.02 8.49 2.70
C VAL A 302 -4.60 7.08 2.84
N SER A 303 -4.19 6.13 2.00
CA SER A 303 -4.69 4.76 2.09
C SER A 303 -4.31 4.07 3.41
N PHE A 304 -3.08 4.26 3.89
CA PHE A 304 -2.61 3.77 5.18
C PHE A 304 -3.40 4.40 6.33
N GLY A 305 -3.56 5.73 6.31
CA GLY A 305 -4.35 6.46 7.30
C GLY A 305 -5.80 5.94 7.36
N THR A 306 -6.44 5.75 6.20
CA THR A 306 -7.79 5.19 6.11
C THR A 306 -7.85 3.75 6.65
N GLY A 307 -6.89 2.90 6.29
CA GLY A 307 -6.83 1.52 6.79
C GLY A 307 -6.69 1.45 8.31
N VAL A 308 -5.77 2.23 8.88
CA VAL A 308 -5.55 2.31 10.34
C VAL A 308 -6.76 2.93 11.04
N TYR A 309 -7.36 3.98 10.46
CA TYR A 309 -8.56 4.60 11.00
C TYR A 309 -9.69 3.58 11.13
N TRP A 310 -9.97 2.79 10.08
CA TRP A 310 -11.00 1.76 10.15
C TRP A 310 -10.66 0.63 11.13
N LEU A 311 -9.40 0.23 11.23
CA LEU A 311 -8.97 -0.73 12.25
C LEU A 311 -9.27 -0.23 13.66
N ILE A 312 -8.94 1.02 13.97
CA ILE A 312 -9.17 1.59 15.30
C ILE A 312 -10.66 1.87 15.51
N ALA A 313 -11.32 2.54 14.57
CA ALA A 313 -12.67 3.03 14.74
C ALA A 313 -13.72 1.91 14.70
N PHE A 314 -13.51 0.85 13.93
CA PHE A 314 -14.42 -0.31 13.89
C PHE A 314 -14.05 -1.35 14.96
N LYS A 315 -12.81 -1.87 14.97
CA LYS A 315 -12.42 -2.95 15.90
C LYS A 315 -12.16 -2.45 17.34
N GLY A 316 -11.91 -1.16 17.53
CA GLY A 316 -11.70 -0.56 18.86
C GLY A 316 -12.98 -0.32 19.67
N GLN A 317 -14.16 -0.64 19.15
CA GLN A 317 -15.44 -0.42 19.82
C GLN A 317 -15.69 -1.50 20.89
N ARG A 318 -15.69 -1.10 22.17
CA ARG A 318 -15.86 -2.02 23.32
C ARG A 318 -17.22 -1.98 24.02
N SER A 319 -17.94 -0.88 23.92
CA SER A 319 -19.22 -0.68 24.62
C SER A 319 -20.36 -0.59 23.62
N THR A 320 -20.48 0.53 22.92
CA THR A 320 -21.54 0.81 21.94
C THR A 320 -20.98 0.82 20.53
N VAL A 321 -21.67 0.16 19.60
CA VAL A 321 -21.28 0.17 18.19
C VAL A 321 -21.82 1.43 17.52
N ASN A 322 -20.91 2.32 17.12
CA ASN A 322 -21.25 3.62 16.53
C ASN A 322 -20.82 3.77 15.08
N MET A 323 -19.91 2.92 14.63
CA MET A 323 -19.32 3.00 13.30
C MET A 323 -19.21 1.61 12.68
N VAL A 324 -19.48 1.52 11.39
CA VAL A 324 -19.54 0.27 10.63
C VAL A 324 -18.71 0.41 9.38
N LEU A 325 -18.05 -0.68 8.96
CA LEU A 325 -17.35 -0.71 7.68
C LEU A 325 -18.24 -0.28 6.49
N PRO A 326 -17.62 0.24 5.43
CA PRO A 326 -18.25 0.41 4.12
C PRO A 326 -18.89 -0.90 3.64
N SER A 327 -19.89 -0.79 2.78
CA SER A 327 -20.52 -1.98 2.19
C SER A 327 -19.55 -2.74 1.27
N SER A 328 -19.61 -4.08 1.29
CA SER A 328 -18.78 -4.92 0.42
C SER A 328 -19.08 -4.62 -1.05
N GLY A 329 -18.05 -4.34 -1.85
CA GLY A 329 -18.23 -3.93 -3.25
C GLY A 329 -18.93 -2.58 -3.44
N GLY A 330 -19.03 -1.77 -2.38
CA GLY A 330 -19.52 -0.40 -2.46
C GLY A 330 -18.57 0.52 -3.23
N THR A 331 -19.03 1.75 -3.50
CA THR A 331 -18.24 2.76 -4.22
C THR A 331 -16.98 3.14 -3.45
N LEU A 332 -17.05 3.29 -2.12
CA LEU A 332 -15.90 3.65 -1.30
C LEU A 332 -14.83 2.55 -1.27
N GLU A 333 -15.22 1.28 -1.09
CA GLU A 333 -14.28 0.15 -1.11
C GLU A 333 -13.60 0.02 -2.49
N THR A 334 -14.36 0.21 -3.58
CA THR A 334 -13.82 0.20 -4.94
C THR A 334 -12.85 1.37 -5.18
N ASN A 335 -13.22 2.59 -4.76
CA ASN A 335 -12.36 3.77 -4.86
C ASN A 335 -11.07 3.60 -4.05
N PHE A 336 -11.14 2.93 -2.90
CA PHE A 336 -9.98 2.61 -2.08
C PHE A 336 -9.02 1.65 -2.80
N ILE A 337 -9.55 0.58 -3.41
CA ILE A 337 -8.73 -0.37 -4.19
C ILE A 337 -8.09 0.32 -5.40
N ILE A 338 -8.84 1.19 -6.10
CA ILE A 338 -8.29 1.99 -7.21
C ILE A 338 -7.16 2.90 -6.71
N LEU A 339 -7.37 3.63 -5.61
CA LEU A 339 -6.34 4.49 -5.02
C LEU A 339 -5.07 3.71 -4.67
N LEU A 340 -5.23 2.53 -4.06
CA LEU A 340 -4.12 1.66 -3.68
C LEU A 340 -3.36 1.14 -4.91
N SER A 341 -4.08 0.71 -5.96
CA SER A 341 -3.45 0.26 -7.20
C SER A 341 -2.66 1.39 -7.89
N LEU A 342 -3.20 2.61 -7.90
CA LEU A 342 -2.48 3.80 -8.40
C LEU A 342 -1.23 4.10 -7.57
N ALA A 343 -1.32 4.00 -6.23
CA ALA A 343 -0.18 4.19 -5.34
C ALA A 343 0.97 3.24 -5.69
N PHE A 344 0.68 1.96 -5.92
CA PHE A 344 1.69 0.97 -6.32
C PHE A 344 2.29 1.22 -7.70
N VAL A 345 1.47 1.53 -8.71
CA VAL A 345 1.97 1.82 -10.05
C VAL A 345 2.92 3.02 -10.01
N PHE A 346 2.52 4.10 -9.32
CA PHE A 346 3.35 5.29 -9.18
C PHE A 346 4.61 5.01 -8.36
N LYS A 347 4.52 4.19 -7.31
CA LYS A 347 5.69 3.80 -6.52
C LYS A 347 6.68 2.96 -7.33
N THR A 348 6.18 2.05 -8.17
CA THR A 348 6.99 1.25 -9.10
C THR A 348 7.74 2.16 -10.07
N LEU A 349 7.06 3.15 -10.66
CA LEU A 349 7.69 4.14 -11.53
C LEU A 349 8.76 4.97 -10.80
N GLN A 350 8.52 5.34 -9.54
CA GLN A 350 9.51 6.02 -8.71
C GLN A 350 10.75 5.16 -8.46
N VAL A 351 10.57 3.88 -8.13
CA VAL A 351 11.70 2.94 -7.93
C VAL A 351 12.49 2.78 -9.23
N ILE A 352 11.82 2.62 -10.37
CA ILE A 352 12.50 2.55 -11.67
C ILE A 352 13.30 3.83 -11.95
N HIS A 353 12.73 5.01 -11.71
CA HIS A 353 13.43 6.28 -11.88
C HIS A 353 14.64 6.41 -10.94
N MET A 354 14.49 6.00 -9.68
CA MET A 354 15.59 5.94 -8.71
C MET A 354 16.71 5.02 -9.21
N LEU A 355 16.36 3.81 -9.66
CA LEU A 355 17.32 2.85 -10.20
C LEU A 355 18.06 3.42 -11.42
N ILE A 356 17.35 4.06 -12.36
CA ILE A 356 17.96 4.70 -13.54
C ILE A 356 19.00 5.75 -13.12
N ILE A 357 18.68 6.61 -12.15
CA ILE A 357 19.63 7.61 -11.64
C ILE A 357 20.82 6.93 -10.99
N GLN A 358 20.57 5.93 -10.15
CA GLN A 358 21.63 5.23 -9.44
C GLN A 358 22.47 4.31 -10.33
N VAL A 359 22.02 3.84 -11.50
CA VAL A 359 22.88 3.04 -12.40
C VAL A 359 23.64 3.92 -13.38
N SER A 360 23.30 5.20 -13.51
CA SER A 360 23.91 6.15 -14.45
C SER A 360 24.97 7.06 -13.83
N ILE A 361 25.36 6.81 -12.58
CA ILE A 361 26.38 7.58 -11.87
C ILE A 361 27.72 7.46 -12.58
N SER A 362 28.46 8.56 -12.65
CA SER A 362 29.86 8.52 -13.04
C SER A 362 30.76 8.47 -11.81
N ILE A 363 31.53 7.40 -11.65
CA ILE A 363 32.54 7.26 -10.60
C ILE A 363 33.94 7.33 -11.22
N PHE A 364 34.85 8.03 -10.54
CA PHE A 364 36.26 8.13 -10.91
C PHE A 364 37.12 7.87 -9.69
N LEU A 365 38.20 7.12 -9.90
CA LEU A 365 39.19 6.82 -8.87
C LEU A 365 40.46 7.62 -9.16
N ILE A 366 40.96 8.32 -8.15
CA ILE A 366 42.13 9.18 -8.23
C ILE A 366 43.23 8.54 -7.40
N ASP A 367 44.27 8.04 -8.05
CA ASP A 367 45.44 7.44 -7.39
C ASP A 367 46.51 8.52 -7.18
N TRP A 368 46.82 8.78 -5.90
CA TRP A 368 47.78 9.81 -5.48
C TRP A 368 49.23 9.32 -5.44
N GLU A 369 49.47 8.04 -5.71
CA GLU A 369 50.79 7.45 -5.61
C GLU A 369 51.72 7.90 -6.73
N LYS A 370 52.99 8.13 -6.37
CA LYS A 370 54.03 8.54 -7.31
C LYS A 370 55.01 7.38 -7.51
N PRO A 371 55.58 7.21 -8.72
CA PRO A 371 56.58 6.17 -8.97
C PRO A 371 57.80 6.37 -8.07
N ARG A 372 58.28 5.29 -7.44
CA ARG A 372 59.50 5.33 -6.62
C ARG A 372 60.72 5.58 -7.53
N ASN A 373 61.55 6.56 -7.18
CA ASN A 373 62.80 6.95 -7.86
C ASN A 373 62.66 7.69 -9.20
N ALA A 374 61.99 8.84 -9.23
CA ALA A 374 62.04 9.76 -10.38
C ALA A 374 63.45 10.29 -10.72
N ALA A 375 64.43 10.14 -9.81
CA ALA A 375 65.80 10.64 -9.99
C ALA A 375 66.71 9.74 -10.85
N ASN A 376 66.39 8.45 -11.02
CA ASN A 376 67.13 7.51 -11.86
C ASN A 376 66.18 6.91 -12.91
N ALA A 377 65.90 7.69 -13.95
CA ALA A 377 64.93 7.41 -15.01
C ALA A 377 65.33 6.26 -15.99
N SER A 378 65.94 5.19 -15.49
CA SER A 378 66.33 4.01 -16.28
C SER A 378 65.56 2.74 -15.95
N ALA A 379 64.74 2.73 -14.88
CA ALA A 379 63.80 1.65 -14.60
C ALA A 379 62.39 2.23 -14.43
N GLY A 380 61.58 2.15 -15.49
CA GLY A 380 60.17 2.54 -15.49
C GLY A 380 59.31 1.62 -14.61
N LEU A 381 59.53 1.65 -13.29
CA LEU A 381 58.68 1.00 -12.32
C LEU A 381 57.40 1.84 -12.19
N GLY A 382 56.38 1.43 -12.93
CA GLY A 382 55.04 2.02 -12.86
C GLY A 382 54.42 1.90 -11.46
N VAL A 383 53.41 2.72 -11.22
CA VAL A 383 52.60 2.64 -9.99
C VAL A 383 51.77 1.36 -9.99
N SER A 384 51.66 0.71 -8.84
CA SER A 384 50.84 -0.49 -8.65
C SER A 384 49.35 -0.18 -8.77
N ALA A 385 48.64 -0.98 -9.57
CA ALA A 385 47.20 -0.83 -9.81
C ALA A 385 46.30 -1.48 -8.76
N TRP A 386 46.86 -2.33 -7.87
CA TRP A 386 46.08 -3.16 -6.95
C TRP A 386 45.22 -2.36 -5.97
N ARG A 387 45.68 -1.20 -5.52
CA ARG A 387 44.94 -0.33 -4.59
C ARG A 387 43.66 0.21 -5.22
N THR A 388 43.75 0.64 -6.48
CA THR A 388 42.59 1.08 -7.26
C THR A 388 41.60 -0.07 -7.47
N PHE A 389 42.08 -1.28 -7.73
CA PHE A 389 41.21 -2.47 -7.84
C PHE A 389 40.54 -2.82 -6.52
N PHE A 390 41.27 -2.74 -5.41
CA PHE A 390 40.72 -3.01 -4.09
C PHE A 390 39.60 -2.03 -3.73
N VAL A 391 39.84 -0.71 -3.92
CA VAL A 391 38.80 0.31 -3.69
C VAL A 391 37.61 0.15 -4.64
N ALA A 392 37.85 -0.23 -5.91
CA ALA A 392 36.78 -0.49 -6.86
C ALA A 392 35.92 -1.71 -6.47
N ASN A 393 36.57 -2.78 -5.98
CA ASN A 393 35.90 -3.97 -5.49
C ASN A 393 35.03 -3.67 -4.27
N GLU A 394 35.59 -3.00 -3.27
CA GLU A 394 34.85 -2.62 -2.05
C GLU A 394 33.70 -1.67 -2.38
N TRP A 395 33.88 -0.76 -3.34
CA TRP A 395 32.78 0.06 -3.84
C TRP A 395 31.66 -0.77 -4.47
N ASN A 396 31.98 -1.85 -5.20
CA ASN A 396 31.01 -2.77 -5.81
C ASN A 396 30.20 -3.52 -4.74
N GLU A 397 30.85 -3.94 -3.65
CA GLU A 397 30.21 -4.67 -2.56
C GLU A 397 29.22 -3.80 -1.76
N ILE A 398 29.54 -2.52 -1.51
CA ILE A 398 28.68 -1.63 -0.72
C ILE A 398 27.44 -1.12 -1.47
N GLN A 399 27.32 -1.33 -2.78
CA GLN A 399 26.27 -0.67 -3.59
C GLN A 399 24.85 -1.13 -3.26
N THR A 400 24.71 -2.42 -2.97
CA THR A 400 23.46 -3.09 -2.64
C THR A 400 23.28 -3.26 -1.13
N ALA A 401 24.16 -2.66 -0.31
CA ALA A 401 24.02 -2.70 1.14
C ALA A 401 22.73 -1.98 1.57
N ARG A 402 21.87 -2.72 2.29
CA ARG A 402 20.60 -2.27 2.85
C ARG A 402 20.64 -2.28 4.38
N LYS A 403 19.83 -1.41 4.99
CA LYS A 403 19.59 -1.43 6.45
C LYS A 403 18.67 -2.57 6.85
N LEU A 404 17.74 -2.91 5.98
CA LEU A 404 16.77 -3.98 6.17
C LEU A 404 17.28 -5.28 5.55
N ASN A 405 17.02 -6.39 6.23
CA ASN A 405 17.22 -7.72 5.65
C ASN A 405 15.86 -8.19 5.08
N PRO A 406 15.71 -8.31 3.75
CA PRO A 406 14.44 -8.67 3.14
C PRO A 406 13.89 -10.02 3.61
N LEU A 407 14.77 -11.01 3.81
CA LEU A 407 14.39 -12.34 4.27
C LEU A 407 13.82 -12.31 5.69
N LEU A 408 14.50 -11.59 6.60
CA LEU A 408 14.04 -11.45 7.98
C LEU A 408 12.71 -10.70 8.06
N GLN A 409 12.55 -9.66 7.22
CA GLN A 409 11.32 -8.89 7.10
C GLN A 409 10.14 -9.79 6.71
N LEU A 410 10.28 -10.55 5.61
CA LEU A 410 9.26 -11.46 5.10
C LEU A 410 8.90 -12.55 6.11
N LEU A 411 9.89 -13.20 6.70
CA LEU A 411 9.66 -14.28 7.68
C LEU A 411 8.93 -13.77 8.92
N THR A 412 9.33 -12.61 9.44
CA THR A 412 8.72 -12.02 10.63
C THR A 412 7.28 -11.58 10.34
N VAL A 413 7.04 -10.95 9.19
CA VAL A 413 5.68 -10.56 8.77
C VAL A 413 4.79 -11.78 8.59
N LEU A 414 5.26 -12.83 7.90
CA LEU A 414 4.48 -14.05 7.70
C LEU A 414 4.18 -14.76 9.03
N LEU A 415 5.14 -14.79 9.95
CA LEU A 415 4.95 -15.33 11.30
C LEU A 415 3.85 -14.55 12.05
N ILE A 416 3.88 -13.22 12.01
CA ILE A 416 2.88 -12.40 12.70
C ILE A 416 1.49 -12.53 12.05
N LEU A 417 1.40 -12.45 10.72
CA LEU A 417 0.10 -12.44 10.04
C LEU A 417 -0.53 -13.83 10.01
N GLN A 418 0.22 -14.86 9.56
CA GLN A 418 -0.31 -16.21 9.32
C GLN A 418 -0.21 -17.12 10.55
N VAL A 419 0.96 -17.17 11.20
CA VAL A 419 1.21 -18.17 12.28
C VAL A 419 0.53 -17.75 13.58
N ILE A 420 0.66 -16.47 13.97
CA ILE A 420 -0.08 -15.92 15.12
C ILE A 420 -1.57 -15.78 14.79
N GLY A 421 -1.94 -15.64 13.50
CA GLY A 421 -3.32 -15.51 13.05
C GLY A 421 -3.87 -14.08 13.14
N VAL A 422 -2.98 -13.08 13.13
CA VAL A 422 -3.38 -11.66 13.15
C VAL A 422 -4.26 -11.31 11.95
N GLU A 423 -4.11 -12.01 10.81
CA GLU A 423 -4.97 -11.84 9.63
C GLU A 423 -6.47 -11.97 9.92
N ASN A 424 -6.85 -12.77 10.92
CA ASN A 424 -8.25 -12.99 11.29
C ASN A 424 -8.89 -11.73 11.87
N ILE A 425 -8.10 -10.74 12.30
CA ILE A 425 -8.62 -9.42 12.70
C ILE A 425 -9.17 -8.65 11.50
N ALA A 426 -8.78 -8.96 10.26
CA ALA A 426 -9.28 -8.27 9.07
C ALA A 426 -10.72 -8.67 8.65
N SER A 427 -11.35 -9.59 9.37
CA SER A 427 -12.76 -9.99 9.19
C SER A 427 -13.75 -8.84 9.42
N ARG A 428 -14.90 -8.90 8.73
CA ARG A 428 -16.03 -7.97 8.88
C ARG A 428 -16.92 -8.29 10.10
N ASP A 429 -16.28 -8.56 11.23
CA ASP A 429 -16.92 -8.77 12.53
C ASP A 429 -16.24 -7.92 13.62
N LEU A 430 -16.83 -7.78 14.81
CA LEU A 430 -16.19 -7.07 15.91
C LEU A 430 -15.23 -7.94 16.74
N ASN A 431 -15.12 -9.24 16.42
CA ASN A 431 -14.26 -10.13 17.17
C ASN A 431 -12.78 -9.83 16.90
N LEU A 432 -11.98 -9.99 17.95
CA LEU A 432 -10.52 -9.86 17.95
C LEU A 432 -9.85 -11.22 18.19
N VAL A 433 -10.55 -12.31 17.88
CA VAL A 433 -10.06 -13.67 18.09
C VAL A 433 -9.03 -13.98 17.01
N LEU A 434 -7.80 -14.28 17.44
CA LEU A 434 -6.68 -14.57 16.55
C LEU A 434 -6.78 -15.96 15.89
N GLN A 435 -7.37 -16.93 16.60
CA GLN A 435 -7.54 -18.30 16.11
C GLN A 435 -8.99 -18.72 16.37
N PRO A 436 -9.89 -18.55 15.39
CA PRO A 436 -11.28 -18.96 15.54
C PRO A 436 -11.37 -20.49 15.63
N GLU A 437 -12.22 -20.99 16.53
CA GLU A 437 -12.56 -22.42 16.59
C GLU A 437 -13.34 -22.82 15.32
N GLY A 438 -13.11 -24.03 14.80
CA GLY A 438 -13.72 -24.47 13.53
C GLY A 438 -15.26 -24.52 13.51
N THR A 439 -15.90 -24.47 14.67
CA THR A 439 -17.36 -24.41 14.83
C THR A 439 -17.92 -22.99 14.68
N GLN A 440 -17.09 -21.95 14.82
CA GLN A 440 -17.52 -20.56 14.72
C GLN A 440 -17.67 -20.14 13.26
N TYR A 441 -18.57 -19.17 13.01
CA TYR A 441 -18.73 -18.59 11.68
C TYR A 441 -17.62 -17.57 11.44
N ALA A 442 -16.87 -17.74 10.34
CA ALA A 442 -15.86 -16.78 9.89
C ALA A 442 -16.50 -15.78 8.92
N ALA A 443 -16.58 -14.52 9.32
CA ALA A 443 -17.04 -13.45 8.44
C ALA A 443 -16.05 -13.20 7.29
N SER A 444 -16.54 -12.70 6.15
CA SER A 444 -15.68 -12.33 5.04
C SER A 444 -14.68 -11.24 5.43
N THR A 445 -13.51 -11.25 4.82
CA THR A 445 -12.46 -10.25 5.06
C THR A 445 -12.82 -8.92 4.40
N SER A 446 -12.38 -7.82 5.00
CA SER A 446 -12.46 -6.50 4.38
C SER A 446 -11.14 -6.13 3.72
N PRO A 447 -11.13 -5.71 2.45
CA PRO A 447 -9.92 -5.22 1.78
C PRO A 447 -9.24 -4.06 2.54
N ILE A 448 -10.04 -3.16 3.13
CA ILE A 448 -9.53 -1.96 3.83
C ILE A 448 -8.82 -2.36 5.12
N LEU A 449 -9.44 -3.24 5.92
CA LEU A 449 -8.83 -3.72 7.16
C LEU A 449 -7.62 -4.60 6.88
N ARG A 450 -7.72 -5.50 5.89
CA ARG A 450 -6.62 -6.39 5.48
C ARG A 450 -5.40 -5.58 5.04
N TYR A 451 -5.60 -4.56 4.20
CA TYR A 451 -4.55 -3.63 3.82
C TYR A 451 -3.97 -2.89 5.02
N GLY A 452 -4.82 -2.26 5.85
CA GLY A 452 -4.37 -1.48 7.00
C GLY A 452 -3.54 -2.31 7.98
N LEU A 453 -3.92 -3.57 8.18
CA LEU A 453 -3.26 -4.49 9.09
C LEU A 453 -1.91 -4.93 8.54
N ASN A 454 -1.90 -5.39 7.29
CA ASN A 454 -0.69 -5.85 6.61
C ASN A 454 0.34 -4.72 6.49
N ALA A 455 -0.09 -3.53 6.08
CA ALA A 455 0.78 -2.35 5.99
C ALA A 455 1.32 -1.94 7.36
N SER A 456 0.49 -1.97 8.42
CA SER A 456 0.92 -1.63 9.78
C SER A 456 1.97 -2.60 10.30
N VAL A 457 1.76 -3.91 10.14
CA VAL A 457 2.72 -4.94 10.55
C VAL A 457 4.02 -4.80 9.75
N TRP A 458 3.93 -4.60 8.44
CA TRP A 458 5.12 -4.42 7.59
C TRP A 458 5.98 -3.23 8.02
N LEU A 459 5.35 -2.07 8.20
CA LEU A 459 6.04 -0.85 8.65
C LEU A 459 6.59 -1.00 10.08
N ALA A 460 5.87 -1.66 10.98
CA ALA A 460 6.32 -1.88 12.35
C ALA A 460 7.57 -2.79 12.40
N VAL A 461 7.57 -3.91 11.67
CA VAL A 461 8.73 -4.80 11.57
C VAL A 461 9.91 -4.06 10.93
N GLY A 462 9.67 -3.30 9.85
CA GLY A 462 10.71 -2.52 9.19
C GLY A 462 11.31 -1.46 10.11
N LEU A 463 10.48 -0.75 10.88
CA LEU A 463 10.94 0.23 11.87
C LEU A 463 11.81 -0.43 12.94
N VAL A 464 11.38 -1.56 13.50
CA VAL A 464 12.15 -2.30 14.50
C VAL A 464 13.50 -2.74 13.93
N GLN A 465 13.53 -3.27 12.70
CA GLN A 465 14.78 -3.64 12.04
C GLN A 465 15.72 -2.46 11.83
N VAL A 466 15.22 -1.31 11.35
CA VAL A 466 16.04 -0.09 11.19
C VAL A 466 16.58 0.38 12.54
N LEU A 467 15.76 0.38 13.60
CA LEU A 467 16.22 0.77 14.93
C LEU A 467 17.30 -0.17 15.47
N LEU A 468 17.14 -1.49 15.29
CA LEU A 468 18.16 -2.47 15.67
C LEU A 468 19.45 -2.28 14.85
N TYR A 469 19.33 -2.01 13.56
CA TYR A 469 20.49 -1.76 12.70
C TYR A 469 21.25 -0.50 13.16
N LEU A 470 20.58 0.64 13.30
CA LEU A 470 21.23 1.91 13.65
C LEU A 470 21.77 1.92 15.09
N VAL A 471 21.01 1.39 16.06
CA VAL A 471 21.39 1.47 17.49
C VAL A 471 22.39 0.39 17.87
N ILE A 472 22.26 -0.81 17.29
CA ILE A 472 23.07 -1.97 17.67
C ILE A 472 24.13 -2.27 16.62
N TYR A 473 23.73 -2.56 15.38
CA TYR A 473 24.65 -3.05 14.35
C TYR A 473 25.70 -2.00 13.95
N GLU A 474 25.27 -0.80 13.55
CA GLU A 474 26.16 0.28 13.10
C GLU A 474 27.08 0.77 14.24
N ARG A 475 26.58 0.77 15.48
CA ARG A 475 27.33 1.28 16.63
C ARG A 475 28.30 0.28 17.25
N PHE A 476 27.96 -1.00 17.30
CA PHE A 476 28.74 -2.01 18.03
C PHE A 476 29.36 -3.09 17.14
N VAL A 477 28.87 -3.28 15.91
CA VAL A 477 29.33 -4.36 15.03
C VAL A 477 30.19 -3.79 13.90
N GLU A 478 29.60 -2.99 13.01
CA GLU A 478 30.26 -2.60 11.77
C GLU A 478 29.61 -1.36 11.13
N ASP A 479 30.44 -0.35 10.81
CA ASP A 479 30.06 0.77 9.95
C ASP A 479 30.80 0.65 8.62
N LYS A 480 30.15 0.00 7.65
CA LYS A 480 30.73 -0.28 6.33
C LYS A 480 31.11 0.99 5.56
N PHE A 481 30.39 2.09 5.75
CA PHE A 481 30.62 3.31 4.97
C PHE A 481 31.81 4.09 5.51
N ARG A 482 31.96 4.20 6.83
CA ARG A 482 33.16 4.81 7.42
C ARG A 482 34.40 3.96 7.18
N GLN A 483 34.29 2.63 7.28
CA GLN A 483 35.38 1.72 6.91
C GLN A 483 35.81 1.88 5.45
N PHE A 484 34.87 2.11 4.53
CA PHE A 484 35.21 2.41 3.13
C PHE A 484 35.96 3.75 2.97
N VAL A 485 35.58 4.79 3.71
CA VAL A 485 36.30 6.08 3.72
C VAL A 485 37.71 5.93 4.28
N ASP A 486 37.85 5.20 5.40
CA ASP A 486 39.15 4.85 5.99
C ASP A 486 40.02 4.07 5.02
N LEU A 487 39.44 3.11 4.31
CA LEU A 487 40.13 2.32 3.31
C LEU A 487 40.66 3.20 2.17
N CYS A 488 39.87 4.15 1.68
CA CYS A 488 40.31 5.10 0.65
C CYS A 488 41.56 5.86 1.11
N ALA A 489 41.56 6.33 2.36
CA ALA A 489 42.69 7.06 2.95
C ALA A 489 43.93 6.18 3.16
N MET A 490 43.75 4.94 3.60
CA MET A 490 44.85 3.99 3.77
C MET A 490 45.42 3.52 2.43
N SER A 491 44.59 3.44 1.39
CA SER A 491 44.98 3.00 0.04
C SER A 491 45.57 4.14 -0.81
N ASN A 492 45.57 5.39 -0.33
CA ASN A 492 46.01 6.57 -1.07
C ASN A 492 45.21 6.82 -2.36
N VAL A 493 43.92 6.47 -2.37
CA VAL A 493 43.02 6.60 -3.51
C VAL A 493 41.80 7.42 -3.11
N SER A 494 41.56 8.55 -3.79
CA SER A 494 40.32 9.33 -3.62
C SER A 494 39.23 8.85 -4.59
N VAL A 495 37.97 9.01 -4.18
CA VAL A 495 36.81 8.66 -5.01
C VAL A 495 36.04 9.93 -5.35
N PHE A 496 35.84 10.17 -6.64
CA PHE A 496 35.04 11.29 -7.15
C PHE A 496 33.80 10.77 -7.86
N ILE A 497 32.62 11.11 -7.35
CA ILE A 497 31.33 10.55 -7.75
C ILE A 497 30.46 11.69 -8.28
N LEU A 498 29.86 11.51 -9.46
CA LEU A 498 28.89 12.43 -10.03
C LEU A 498 27.54 11.73 -10.17
N MET A 499 26.60 12.11 -9.29
CA MET A 499 25.21 11.64 -9.32
C MET A 499 24.40 12.38 -10.39
N HIS A 500 24.70 13.66 -10.60
CA HIS A 500 24.15 14.49 -11.67
C HIS A 500 25.28 15.13 -12.47
N ARG A 501 24.94 15.86 -13.54
CA ARG A 501 25.93 16.45 -14.44
C ARG A 501 26.96 17.32 -13.73
N CYS A 502 26.54 18.20 -12.82
CA CYS A 502 27.41 19.12 -12.11
C CYS A 502 27.34 18.94 -10.58
N TYR A 503 26.82 17.80 -10.09
CA TYR A 503 26.67 17.54 -8.66
C TYR A 503 27.02 16.10 -8.30
N GLY A 504 27.67 15.93 -7.17
CA GLY A 504 27.91 14.61 -6.59
C GLY A 504 28.70 14.68 -5.30
N TYR A 505 29.64 13.75 -5.12
CA TYR A 505 30.32 13.51 -3.86
C TYR A 505 31.82 13.30 -4.09
N TYR A 506 32.63 13.73 -3.14
CA TYR A 506 34.07 13.49 -3.14
C TYR A 506 34.48 12.89 -1.80
N ILE A 507 35.22 11.79 -1.88
CA ILE A 507 35.84 11.13 -0.75
C ILE A 507 37.34 11.36 -0.87
N HIS A 508 37.89 12.07 0.10
CA HIS A 508 39.30 12.38 0.19
C HIS A 508 40.06 11.21 0.79
N GLY A 509 40.83 10.51 -0.04
CA GLY A 509 41.64 9.36 0.35
C GLY A 509 43.15 9.59 0.16
N ARG A 510 43.64 10.83 0.17
CA ARG A 510 45.08 11.09 0.09
C ARG A 510 45.73 10.71 1.42
N SER A 511 46.67 9.78 1.40
CA SER A 511 47.36 9.33 2.60
C SER A 511 48.34 10.39 3.11
N VAL A 512 48.36 10.58 4.43
CA VAL A 512 49.30 11.49 5.12
C VAL A 512 50.74 10.97 5.08
N HIS A 513 50.93 9.68 4.80
CA HIS A 513 52.23 9.03 4.74
C HIS A 513 52.85 9.01 3.33
N GLY A 514 52.13 9.53 2.33
CA GLY A 514 52.59 9.73 0.94
C GLY A 514 52.63 8.47 0.08
N HIS A 515 52.94 7.31 0.65
CA HIS A 515 52.96 6.00 -0.02
C HIS A 515 52.12 4.98 0.76
N ALA A 516 51.23 4.27 0.06
CA ALA A 516 50.39 3.22 0.67
C ALA A 516 50.91 1.80 0.45
N ASP A 517 51.62 1.53 -0.66
CA ASP A 517 52.20 0.21 -0.94
C ASP A 517 53.51 0.01 -0.16
N VAL A 518 53.35 -0.31 1.13
CA VAL A 518 54.45 -0.48 2.08
C VAL A 518 54.35 -1.82 2.82
N ASN A 519 55.48 -2.28 3.35
CA ASN A 519 55.51 -3.50 4.15
C ASN A 519 54.66 -3.35 5.43
N ILE A 520 54.23 -4.48 5.99
CA ILE A 520 53.38 -4.50 7.20
C ILE A 520 53.99 -3.75 8.40
N GLU A 521 55.32 -3.79 8.55
CA GLU A 521 56.03 -3.09 9.63
C GLU A 521 55.94 -1.57 9.50
N THR A 522 56.16 -1.06 8.29
CA THR A 522 55.99 0.36 7.96
C THR A 522 54.54 0.81 8.09
N MET A 523 53.58 -0.04 7.68
CA MET A 523 52.15 0.25 7.85
C MET A 523 51.77 0.37 9.33
N ARG A 524 52.23 -0.56 10.18
CA ARG A 524 52.01 -0.50 11.63
C ARG A 524 52.66 0.74 12.26
N ALA A 525 53.86 1.11 11.84
CA ALA A 525 54.53 2.31 12.33
C ALA A 525 53.79 3.60 11.93
N SER A 526 53.21 3.63 10.73
CA SER A 526 52.34 4.70 10.25
C SER A 526 51.06 4.83 11.09
N LEU A 527 50.34 3.73 11.31
CA LEU A 527 49.13 3.72 12.15
C LEU A 527 49.40 4.15 13.60
N ARG A 528 50.53 3.72 14.19
CA ARG A 528 50.93 4.17 15.54
C ARG A 528 51.21 5.67 15.60
N ARG A 529 51.74 6.27 14.52
CA ARG A 529 51.98 7.71 14.46
C ARG A 529 50.67 8.49 14.32
N GLU A 530 49.68 7.95 13.61
CA GLU A 530 48.34 8.52 13.56
C GLU A 530 47.65 8.45 14.93
N GLU A 531 47.69 7.29 15.60
CA GLU A 531 47.14 7.11 16.96
C GLU A 531 47.78 8.07 17.98
N ALA A 532 49.09 8.31 17.85
CA ALA A 532 49.81 9.26 18.69
C ALA A 532 49.63 10.74 18.27
N ASN A 533 48.80 11.05 17.27
CA ASN A 533 48.60 12.39 16.69
C ASN A 533 49.92 13.07 16.25
N LEU A 534 50.89 12.29 15.79
CA LEU A 534 52.20 12.76 15.30
C LEU A 534 52.21 13.09 13.80
N CYS A 535 51.06 12.97 13.13
CA CYS A 535 50.87 13.22 11.71
C CYS A 535 49.77 14.27 11.48
N ALA A 536 49.73 14.85 10.29
CA ALA A 536 48.60 15.67 9.88
C ALA A 536 47.30 14.85 9.91
N LEU A 537 46.17 15.53 10.11
CA LEU A 537 44.85 14.91 10.01
C LEU A 537 44.53 14.53 8.56
N ARG A 538 43.62 13.56 8.37
CA ARG A 538 43.33 12.96 7.07
C ARG A 538 42.41 13.78 6.17
N GLY A 539 41.93 14.95 6.62
CA GLY A 539 40.99 15.77 5.85
C GLY A 539 41.64 16.56 4.71
N LEU A 540 40.79 17.11 3.84
CA LEU A 540 41.23 17.89 2.66
C LEU A 540 41.85 19.25 3.06
N GLU A 541 41.30 19.91 4.08
CA GLU A 541 41.83 21.17 4.60
C GLU A 541 42.89 20.91 5.68
N PRO A 542 43.93 21.76 5.78
CA PRO A 542 44.95 21.62 6.81
C PRO A 542 44.30 21.68 8.21
N ASN A 543 44.64 20.71 9.06
CA ASN A 543 44.10 20.53 10.41
C ASN A 543 42.59 20.20 10.48
N SER A 544 42.00 19.68 9.40
CA SER A 544 40.64 19.12 9.40
C SER A 544 40.68 17.59 9.30
N ASP A 545 39.68 16.93 9.88
CA ASP A 545 39.45 15.48 9.76
C ASP A 545 38.29 15.17 8.79
N THR A 546 37.70 16.18 8.16
CA THR A 546 36.59 15.96 7.21
C THR A 546 37.12 15.39 5.90
N GLN A 547 36.73 14.16 5.59
CA GLN A 547 37.14 13.43 4.39
C GLN A 547 36.07 13.39 3.30
N THR A 548 34.78 13.50 3.66
CA THR A 548 33.68 13.46 2.69
C THR A 548 33.13 14.86 2.40
N PHE A 549 32.80 15.09 1.14
CA PHE A 549 32.29 16.37 0.67
C PHE A 549 31.20 16.17 -0.37
N GLU A 550 30.19 17.03 -0.36
CA GLU A 550 29.25 17.14 -1.49
C GLU A 550 29.78 18.21 -2.45
N VAL A 551 29.84 17.89 -3.74
CA VAL A 551 30.51 18.73 -4.73
C VAL A 551 29.52 19.30 -5.72
N ALA A 552 29.49 20.62 -5.84
CA ALA A 552 28.78 21.36 -6.88
C ALA A 552 29.78 22.00 -7.86
N LEU A 553 29.93 21.37 -9.03
CA LEU A 553 30.89 21.74 -10.07
C LEU A 553 30.44 22.95 -10.90
N THR A 554 31.40 23.74 -11.35
CA THR A 554 31.19 24.72 -12.42
C THR A 554 31.09 24.03 -13.79
N ASP A 555 30.38 24.66 -14.73
CA ASP A 555 30.26 24.15 -16.11
C ASP A 555 31.62 24.04 -16.81
N ARG A 556 32.60 24.89 -16.46
CA ARG A 556 33.95 24.85 -17.04
C ARG A 556 34.68 23.55 -16.69
N VAL A 557 34.66 23.17 -15.41
CA VAL A 557 35.26 21.90 -14.94
C VAL A 557 34.55 20.73 -15.61
N ARG A 558 33.22 20.78 -15.70
CA ARG A 558 32.45 19.69 -16.30
C ARG A 558 32.74 19.51 -17.79
N GLN A 559 32.82 20.60 -18.55
CA GLN A 559 33.18 20.56 -19.97
C GLN A 559 34.58 19.99 -20.18
N ARG A 560 35.53 20.29 -19.28
CA ARG A 560 36.88 19.71 -19.37
C ARG A 560 36.85 18.21 -19.13
N LEU A 561 36.11 17.73 -18.12
CA LEU A 561 35.88 16.30 -17.88
C LEU A 561 35.25 15.61 -19.10
N ASP A 562 34.25 16.22 -19.71
CA ASP A 562 33.59 15.67 -20.91
C ASP A 562 34.51 15.60 -22.12
N ARG A 563 35.35 16.63 -22.35
CA ARG A 563 36.34 16.61 -23.45
C ARG A 563 37.35 15.49 -23.28
N ILE A 564 37.83 15.26 -22.05
CA ILE A 564 38.75 14.15 -21.76
C ILE A 564 38.05 12.83 -22.12
N LYS A 565 36.83 12.59 -21.62
CA LYS A 565 36.05 11.38 -21.95
C LYS A 565 35.81 11.18 -23.44
N LEU A 566 35.34 12.21 -24.14
CA LEU A 566 34.99 12.15 -25.56
C LEU A 566 36.23 11.86 -26.41
N SER A 567 37.37 12.49 -26.11
CA SER A 567 38.61 12.26 -26.86
C SER A 567 39.05 10.79 -26.84
N PHE A 568 38.77 10.07 -25.76
CA PHE A 568 39.09 8.65 -25.66
C PHE A 568 38.00 7.75 -26.26
N ALA A 569 36.72 8.11 -26.13
CA ALA A 569 35.63 7.40 -26.78
C ALA A 569 35.76 7.43 -28.32
N GLU A 570 36.01 8.61 -28.90
CA GLU A 570 36.21 8.79 -30.34
C GLU A 570 37.45 8.05 -30.84
N ALA A 571 38.54 8.08 -30.07
CA ALA A 571 39.78 7.42 -30.45
C ALA A 571 39.68 5.88 -30.37
N SER A 572 38.74 5.34 -29.58
CA SER A 572 38.39 3.90 -29.58
C SER A 572 37.48 3.50 -30.75
N GLY A 573 36.56 4.37 -31.19
CA GLY A 573 35.62 4.13 -32.30
C GLY A 573 36.19 4.36 -33.70
N ALA A 574 37.10 5.34 -33.88
CA ALA A 574 37.67 5.71 -35.18
C ALA A 574 38.53 4.61 -35.84
N ARG A 575 38.90 3.58 -35.08
CA ARG A 575 39.79 2.50 -35.55
C ARG A 575 39.07 1.34 -36.24
N GLY A 576 37.73 1.36 -36.27
CA GLY A 576 36.96 0.46 -37.15
C GLY A 576 37.27 0.66 -38.64
N GLN A 577 37.96 1.73 -39.03
CA GLN A 577 38.26 2.04 -40.44
C GLN A 577 39.75 2.21 -40.80
N HIS A 578 40.69 2.46 -39.88
CA HIS A 578 42.11 2.61 -40.22
C HIS A 578 43.02 1.96 -39.17
N GLY A 579 43.91 1.07 -39.63
CA GLY A 579 44.82 0.26 -38.81
C GLY A 579 45.93 1.06 -38.13
N GLY A 580 45.63 1.67 -36.98
CA GLY A 580 46.64 2.10 -36.00
C GLY A 580 47.23 0.90 -35.23
N THR A 581 48.39 1.07 -34.61
CA THR A 581 49.25 -0.02 -34.08
C THR A 581 49.16 -0.25 -32.54
N GLU A 582 48.58 0.67 -31.74
CA GLU A 582 48.56 0.60 -30.25
C GLU A 582 47.33 -0.15 -29.71
N GLY A 583 47.38 -1.15 -28.83
CA GLY A 583 46.16 -1.91 -28.45
C GLY A 583 45.03 -1.09 -27.76
N PRO A 584 43.74 -1.54 -27.78
CA PRO A 584 42.64 -0.86 -27.07
C PRO A 584 42.93 -0.61 -25.57
N GLN A 585 43.66 -1.55 -24.96
CA GLN A 585 44.06 -1.51 -23.55
C GLN A 585 45.06 -0.39 -23.24
N GLU A 586 45.92 -0.03 -24.19
CA GLU A 586 46.91 1.04 -24.07
C GLU A 586 46.26 2.44 -24.15
N GLN A 587 45.13 2.53 -24.85
CA GLN A 587 44.35 3.75 -24.95
C GLN A 587 43.53 3.99 -23.67
N THR A 588 42.98 2.92 -23.09
CA THR A 588 42.30 2.95 -21.78
C THR A 588 43.22 3.39 -20.66
N THR A 589 44.49 2.93 -20.64
CA THR A 589 45.47 3.38 -19.63
C THR A 589 45.87 4.83 -19.83
N LYS A 590 46.07 5.30 -21.08
CA LYS A 590 46.28 6.73 -21.38
C LYS A 590 45.10 7.58 -20.90
N ALA A 591 43.87 7.11 -21.09
CA ALA A 591 42.65 7.78 -20.62
C ALA A 591 42.60 7.91 -19.10
N TYR A 592 42.90 6.81 -18.40
CA TYR A 592 42.98 6.77 -16.95
C TYR A 592 44.02 7.78 -16.42
N HIS A 593 45.24 7.77 -16.98
CA HIS A 593 46.30 8.69 -16.54
C HIS A 593 45.96 10.16 -16.82
N ALA A 594 45.36 10.48 -17.97
CA ALA A 594 44.94 11.85 -18.29
C ALA A 594 43.83 12.35 -17.35
N MET A 595 42.86 11.48 -17.03
CA MET A 595 41.80 11.78 -16.06
C MET A 595 42.36 11.96 -14.65
N ASN A 596 43.22 11.04 -14.20
CA ASN A 596 43.86 11.09 -12.89
C ASN A 596 44.70 12.36 -12.73
N TYR A 597 45.48 12.72 -13.74
CA TYR A 597 46.29 13.95 -13.73
C TYR A 597 45.41 15.20 -13.61
N PHE A 598 44.34 15.30 -14.41
CA PHE A 598 43.43 16.45 -14.36
C PHE A 598 42.71 16.58 -13.01
N LEU A 599 42.19 15.48 -12.47
CA LEU A 599 41.49 15.50 -11.18
C LEU A 599 42.45 15.80 -10.03
N SER A 600 43.67 15.24 -10.06
CA SER A 600 44.71 15.52 -9.06
C SER A 600 45.13 17.00 -9.10
N SER A 601 45.39 17.55 -10.30
CA SER A 601 45.77 18.96 -10.46
C SER A 601 44.64 19.91 -10.08
N PHE A 602 43.39 19.52 -10.31
CA PHE A 602 42.21 20.27 -9.87
C PHE A 602 42.11 20.35 -8.35
N ILE A 603 42.27 19.24 -7.63
CA ILE A 603 42.22 19.21 -6.16
C ILE A 603 43.43 19.96 -5.53
N GLU A 604 44.58 19.96 -6.19
CA GLU A 604 45.77 20.72 -5.77
C GLU A 604 45.73 22.23 -6.10
N HIS A 605 44.58 22.76 -6.53
CA HIS A 605 44.40 24.18 -6.90
C HIS A 605 45.35 24.65 -8.02
N ALA A 606 45.81 23.74 -8.90
CA ALA A 606 46.77 24.08 -9.96
C ALA A 606 46.15 24.98 -11.06
N HIS A 607 44.82 24.97 -11.20
CA HIS A 607 44.09 25.72 -12.20
C HIS A 607 43.32 26.89 -11.56
N LYS A 608 43.92 28.09 -11.54
CA LYS A 608 43.31 29.30 -10.96
C LYS A 608 41.92 29.65 -11.54
N ASP A 609 41.69 29.31 -12.81
CA ASP A 609 40.43 29.59 -13.51
C ASP A 609 39.31 28.57 -13.21
N MET A 610 39.66 27.46 -12.53
CA MET A 610 38.78 26.35 -12.17
C MET A 610 38.98 26.01 -10.69
N ASP A 611 39.12 27.03 -9.85
CA ASP A 611 39.38 26.85 -8.43
C ASP A 611 38.13 26.41 -7.67
N TYR A 612 38.31 25.85 -6.47
CA TYR A 612 37.21 25.46 -5.59
C TYR A 612 37.28 26.15 -4.22
N ILE A 613 36.14 26.17 -3.53
CA ILE A 613 36.02 26.65 -2.16
C ILE A 613 35.36 25.58 -1.30
N VAL A 614 35.82 25.45 -0.05
CA VAL A 614 35.19 24.58 0.95
C VAL A 614 34.28 25.43 1.83
N LYS A 615 33.03 25.00 2.00
CA LYS A 615 32.00 25.73 2.75
C LYS A 615 31.05 24.78 3.48
N ASP A 616 30.41 25.25 4.54
CA ASP A 616 29.34 24.50 5.21
C ASP A 616 27.97 24.86 4.60
N LYS A 617 27.09 23.86 4.47
CA LYS A 617 25.69 24.09 4.11
C LYS A 617 24.97 24.86 5.22
N LEU A 618 24.10 25.78 4.81
CA LEU A 618 23.18 26.44 5.73
C LEU A 618 22.20 25.42 6.31
N LEU A 619 21.63 25.70 7.49
CA LEU A 619 20.66 24.81 8.15
C LEU A 619 19.48 24.46 7.23
N TRP A 620 18.93 25.45 6.53
CA TRP A 620 17.82 25.25 5.60
C TRP A 620 18.23 24.49 4.33
N GLU A 621 19.47 24.65 3.86
CA GLU A 621 19.98 23.87 2.73
C GLU A 621 20.13 22.40 3.11
N ARG A 622 20.50 22.11 4.37
CA ARG A 622 20.59 20.75 4.91
C ARG A 622 19.21 20.10 5.05
N ILE A 623 18.23 20.80 5.62
CA ILE A 623 16.88 20.26 5.85
C ILE A 623 16.16 20.02 4.52
N MET A 624 16.17 21.00 3.61
CA MET A 624 15.45 20.92 2.34
C MET A 624 16.19 20.11 1.27
N LYS A 625 17.44 19.71 1.54
CA LYS A 625 18.37 19.15 0.55
C LYS A 625 18.39 19.99 -0.74
N TYR A 626 18.41 21.32 -0.60
CA TYR A 626 18.39 22.29 -1.69
C TYR A 626 19.54 23.28 -1.52
N GLU A 627 20.37 23.47 -2.53
CA GLU A 627 21.49 24.43 -2.50
C GLU A 627 21.01 25.81 -3.00
N PHE A 628 21.02 26.83 -2.14
CA PHE A 628 20.56 28.17 -2.53
C PHE A 628 21.57 28.90 -3.41
N GLN A 629 22.85 28.53 -3.35
CA GLN A 629 23.92 29.17 -4.10
C GLN A 629 24.30 28.37 -5.36
N GLN A 630 24.34 29.04 -6.51
CA GLN A 630 24.86 28.46 -7.76
C GLN A 630 26.39 28.59 -7.82
N PRO A 631 27.13 27.52 -8.17
CA PRO A 631 28.58 27.59 -8.40
C PRO A 631 28.86 28.26 -9.76
N VAL A 632 28.74 29.60 -9.82
CA VAL A 632 28.95 30.36 -11.06
C VAL A 632 30.45 30.62 -11.30
N GLU A 633 31.16 31.05 -10.26
CA GLU A 633 32.57 31.47 -10.38
C GLU A 633 33.56 30.38 -9.95
N ARG A 634 33.23 29.63 -8.89
CA ARG A 634 34.08 28.59 -8.30
C ARG A 634 33.26 27.36 -7.98
N THR A 635 33.93 26.20 -8.03
CA THR A 635 33.34 24.94 -7.58
C THR A 635 33.18 24.97 -6.06
N ILE A 636 32.09 24.42 -5.53
CA ILE A 636 31.82 24.43 -4.08
C ILE A 636 31.89 23.00 -3.54
N PHE A 637 32.69 22.81 -2.50
CA PHE A 637 32.78 21.59 -1.71
C PHE A 637 32.08 21.84 -0.38
N TYR A 638 30.94 21.21 -0.19
CA TYR A 638 30.19 21.27 1.04
C TYR A 638 30.73 20.24 2.03
N ARG A 639 31.12 20.68 3.24
CA ARG A 639 31.55 19.75 4.30
C ARG A 639 30.37 18.86 4.73
N ASP A 640 30.63 17.56 4.81
CA ASP A 640 29.68 16.56 5.28
C ASP A 640 30.05 16.13 6.71
N PRO A 641 29.37 16.66 7.75
CA PRO A 641 29.68 16.30 9.14
C PRO A 641 29.27 14.88 9.51
N ASP A 642 28.34 14.26 8.76
CA ASP A 642 27.84 12.92 9.08
C ASP A 642 28.80 11.83 8.55
N GLY A 643 29.64 12.17 7.56
CA GLY A 643 30.64 11.29 6.97
C GLY A 643 30.09 10.29 5.94
N VAL A 644 28.78 10.34 5.64
CA VAL A 644 28.04 9.31 4.89
C VAL A 644 27.09 9.86 3.83
N SER A 645 27.18 11.15 3.46
CA SER A 645 26.30 11.77 2.45
C SER A 645 26.35 11.10 1.08
N PHE A 646 27.48 10.51 0.70
CA PHE A 646 27.66 9.79 -0.56
C PHE A 646 26.76 8.55 -0.67
N THR A 647 26.24 8.03 0.44
CA THR A 647 25.33 6.87 0.45
C THR A 647 23.98 7.13 -0.21
N ASN A 648 23.62 8.40 -0.50
CA ASN A 648 22.43 8.77 -1.31
C ASN A 648 22.46 8.13 -2.72
N VAL A 649 23.66 7.80 -3.19
CA VAL A 649 23.94 7.14 -4.46
C VAL A 649 23.69 5.62 -4.40
N LEU A 650 23.58 5.07 -3.19
CA LEU A 650 23.43 3.65 -2.89
C LEU A 650 22.01 3.34 -2.39
N TYR A 651 21.70 2.07 -2.18
CA TYR A 651 20.42 1.65 -1.58
C TYR A 651 20.26 2.13 -0.14
N TYR A 652 21.34 2.20 0.63
CA TYR A 652 21.35 2.53 2.05
C TYR A 652 20.55 3.77 2.46
N SER A 653 20.66 4.86 1.70
CA SER A 653 19.96 6.12 2.00
C SER A 653 18.55 6.20 1.40
N ASN A 654 18.15 5.25 0.55
CA ASN A 654 16.84 5.20 -0.11
C ASN A 654 15.92 4.09 0.44
N GLU A 655 16.24 3.60 1.64
CA GLU A 655 15.53 2.47 2.29
C GLU A 655 14.02 2.71 2.43
N LEU A 656 13.59 3.94 2.76
CA LEU A 656 12.16 4.25 2.89
C LEU A 656 11.40 4.03 1.57
N THR A 657 12.00 4.41 0.44
CA THR A 657 11.39 4.23 -0.88
C THR A 657 11.23 2.74 -1.21
N LEU A 658 12.26 1.94 -0.90
CA LEU A 658 12.24 0.49 -1.08
C LEU A 658 11.24 -0.19 -0.14
N LEU A 659 11.23 0.16 1.15
CA LEU A 659 10.30 -0.37 2.14
C LEU A 659 8.83 -0.09 1.76
N LEU A 660 8.53 1.13 1.32
CA LEU A 660 7.17 1.49 0.88
C LEU A 660 6.76 0.75 -0.39
N PHE A 661 7.70 0.54 -1.33
CA PHE A 661 7.46 -0.30 -2.51
C PHE A 661 7.16 -1.74 -2.11
N ASP A 662 7.99 -2.33 -1.24
CA ASP A 662 7.84 -3.69 -0.74
C ASP A 662 6.48 -3.88 -0.01
N THR A 663 6.08 -2.88 0.80
CA THR A 663 4.79 -2.86 1.50
C THR A 663 3.62 -2.87 0.52
N LEU A 664 3.65 -1.98 -0.49
CA LEU A 664 2.58 -1.88 -1.49
C LEU A 664 2.50 -3.13 -2.37
N LEU A 665 3.65 -3.69 -2.76
CA LEU A 665 3.74 -4.92 -3.55
C LEU A 665 3.10 -6.10 -2.80
N PHE A 666 3.51 -6.31 -1.54
CA PHE A 666 2.95 -7.35 -0.68
C PHE A 666 1.43 -7.19 -0.54
N CYS A 667 0.96 -5.99 -0.22
CA CYS A 667 -0.46 -5.73 -0.01
C CYS A 667 -1.31 -5.93 -1.27
N ILE A 668 -0.83 -5.57 -2.46
CA ILE A 668 -1.60 -5.76 -3.70
C ILE A 668 -1.69 -7.22 -4.09
N ILE A 669 -0.58 -7.96 -3.97
CA ILE A 669 -0.59 -9.40 -4.26
C ILE A 669 -1.52 -10.11 -3.28
N ASP A 670 -1.47 -9.74 -2.00
CA ASP A 670 -2.36 -10.27 -0.97
C ASP A 670 -3.83 -9.94 -1.25
N LEU A 671 -4.16 -8.71 -1.64
CA LEU A 671 -5.54 -8.35 -2.01
C LEU A 671 -6.06 -9.12 -3.22
N GLY A 672 -5.21 -9.36 -4.21
CA GLY A 672 -5.57 -10.09 -5.43
C GLY A 672 -5.67 -11.61 -5.24
N SER A 673 -4.78 -12.20 -4.45
CA SER A 673 -4.71 -13.66 -4.24
C SER A 673 -5.49 -14.15 -3.02
N GLN A 674 -5.74 -13.27 -2.04
CA GLN A 674 -6.23 -13.61 -0.70
C GLN A 674 -5.36 -14.63 0.04
N ASP A 675 -4.10 -14.81 -0.37
CA ASP A 675 -3.14 -15.77 0.19
C ASP A 675 -1.83 -15.05 0.58
N LEU A 676 -1.55 -15.02 1.89
CA LEU A 676 -0.37 -14.37 2.44
C LEU A 676 0.93 -15.10 2.09
N VAL A 677 0.90 -16.43 1.93
CA VAL A 677 2.08 -17.22 1.58
C VAL A 677 2.48 -16.91 0.14
N LEU A 678 1.50 -16.91 -0.77
CA LEU A 678 1.75 -16.54 -2.17
C LEU A 678 2.25 -15.09 -2.28
N ALA A 679 1.65 -14.16 -1.54
CA ALA A 679 2.12 -12.77 -1.48
C ALA A 679 3.58 -12.67 -1.01
N THR A 680 3.96 -13.42 0.02
CA THR A 680 5.32 -13.47 0.55
C THR A 680 6.31 -13.99 -0.50
N VAL A 681 6.01 -15.10 -1.17
CA VAL A 681 6.88 -15.71 -2.18
C VAL A 681 7.08 -14.80 -3.39
N LEU A 682 6.00 -14.19 -3.89
CA LEU A 682 6.07 -13.30 -5.04
C LEU A 682 6.79 -11.99 -4.71
N THR A 683 6.55 -11.40 -3.53
CA THR A 683 7.31 -10.22 -3.08
C THR A 683 8.80 -10.54 -2.96
N TYR A 684 9.17 -11.70 -2.40
CA TYR A 684 10.57 -12.14 -2.34
C TYR A 684 11.19 -12.28 -3.74
N ALA A 685 10.48 -12.91 -4.67
CA ALA A 685 10.97 -13.10 -6.03
C ALA A 685 11.25 -11.77 -6.73
N VAL A 686 10.34 -10.79 -6.60
CA VAL A 686 10.53 -9.45 -7.17
C VAL A 686 11.71 -8.72 -6.52
N GLN A 687 11.87 -8.81 -5.20
CA GLN A 687 13.02 -8.22 -4.50
C GLN A 687 14.35 -8.80 -5.01
N GLN A 688 14.45 -10.13 -5.13
CA GLN A 688 15.65 -10.79 -5.64
C GLN A 688 15.95 -10.38 -7.09
N VAL A 689 14.94 -10.23 -7.93
CA VAL A 689 15.12 -9.75 -9.31
C VAL A 689 15.63 -8.31 -9.33
N LEU A 690 15.09 -7.42 -8.49
CA LEU A 690 15.55 -6.03 -8.41
C LEU A 690 16.99 -5.92 -7.90
N ASP A 691 17.35 -6.70 -6.88
CA ASP A 691 18.71 -6.73 -6.33
C ASP A 691 19.71 -7.29 -7.35
N CYS A 692 19.35 -8.38 -8.05
CA CYS A 692 20.18 -8.96 -9.11
C CYS A 692 20.37 -8.01 -10.29
N LEU A 693 19.29 -7.40 -10.77
CA LEU A 693 19.31 -6.41 -11.85
C LEU A 693 20.22 -5.23 -11.46
N ARG A 694 20.06 -4.71 -10.24
CA ARG A 694 20.88 -3.62 -9.72
C ARG A 694 22.35 -4.00 -9.67
N TYR A 695 22.67 -5.14 -9.07
CA TYR A 695 24.05 -5.60 -8.91
C TYR A 695 24.74 -5.75 -10.28
N TYR A 696 24.09 -6.42 -11.23
CA TYR A 696 24.68 -6.66 -12.55
C TYR A 696 24.90 -5.38 -13.36
N ILE A 697 23.87 -4.50 -13.43
CA ILE A 697 23.99 -3.25 -14.18
C ILE A 697 25.02 -2.32 -13.52
N SER A 698 25.02 -2.26 -12.20
CA SER A 698 25.91 -1.37 -11.47
C SER A 698 27.36 -1.84 -11.53
N ARG A 699 27.63 -3.15 -11.46
CA ARG A 699 28.96 -3.73 -11.71
C ARG A 699 29.49 -3.39 -13.10
N HIS A 700 28.63 -3.47 -14.12
CA HIS A 700 28.99 -3.06 -15.48
C HIS A 700 29.31 -1.56 -15.56
N ASN A 701 28.48 -0.71 -14.94
CA ASN A 701 28.72 0.72 -14.90
C ASN A 701 30.02 1.07 -14.13
N VAL A 702 30.31 0.44 -13.00
CA VAL A 702 31.58 0.65 -12.26
C VAL A 702 32.76 0.32 -13.15
N SER A 703 32.75 -0.83 -13.81
CA SER A 703 33.84 -1.23 -14.72
C SER A 703 34.03 -0.22 -15.85
N GLU A 704 32.95 0.19 -16.51
CA GLU A 704 33.00 1.15 -17.61
C GLU A 704 33.50 2.54 -17.16
N LYS A 705 33.06 3.03 -15.99
CA LYS A 705 33.41 4.38 -15.51
C LYS A 705 34.77 4.46 -14.83
N THR A 706 35.16 3.43 -14.09
CA THR A 706 36.47 3.37 -13.42
C THR A 706 37.59 2.86 -14.32
N LEU A 707 37.25 2.30 -15.50
CA LEU A 707 38.18 1.64 -16.42
C LEU A 707 38.88 0.41 -15.82
N VAL A 708 38.33 -0.13 -14.73
CA VAL A 708 38.75 -1.38 -14.09
C VAL A 708 38.03 -2.55 -14.75
N ASP A 709 38.75 -3.62 -15.07
CA ASP A 709 38.17 -4.82 -15.67
C ASP A 709 37.17 -5.50 -14.72
N GLN A 710 36.06 -6.00 -15.28
CA GLN A 710 35.02 -6.70 -14.53
C GLN A 710 35.51 -7.95 -13.78
N CYS A 711 36.64 -8.54 -14.20
CA CYS A 711 37.23 -9.69 -13.53
C CYS A 711 37.72 -9.38 -12.11
N PHE A 712 37.98 -8.09 -11.80
CA PHE A 712 38.43 -7.64 -10.48
C PHE A 712 37.30 -7.15 -9.57
N LEU A 713 36.08 -7.03 -10.10
CA LEU A 713 34.89 -6.67 -9.32
C LEU A 713 34.20 -7.98 -8.93
N ILE A 714 34.23 -8.38 -7.66
CA ILE A 714 33.70 -9.67 -7.21
C ILE A 714 32.24 -9.54 -6.75
#